data_AF-C3R196-F1
#
_entry.id   AF-C3R196-F1
#
_cell.length_a   1.000
_cell.length_b   1.000
_cell.length_c   1.000
_cell.angle_alpha   90.00
_cell.angle_beta   90.00
_cell.angle_gamma   90.00
#
_symmetry.space_group_name_H-M   'P 1'
#
loop_
_entity.id
_entity.type
_entity.pdbx_description
1 polymer ?
#
loop_
_entity_poly.entity_id
_entity_poly.type
_entity_poly.pdbx_seq_one_letter_code
_entity_poly.pdbx_strand_id
1 'polypeptide(L)'
;MLALALPSDYGIIRAEKEMLPIIPHPFRLVVRQVKTEEGYKADPSALKQLDVIRRLLNQTGSVIICTDAAREGELIARYVLDYLGYTKETKRLWISSLTEKSIREGFNNLKSSREFDNLYRSAKARREADWVVGMNASLSLSMAAGKSNYSLGRVQTPTLAMICCRYLDNRDFVVKPYYQLQLRTTKAGEELVMTCAEKYDTPQSLDMARKKVYEEKTAKVVQVEKRQVSEEAPLLYDLTALQRSANTKLGLTAEQTLDIAQKLYEFGYISYPRTGCGYITEDIFEQVPSLIALLKQHPRFARHAEDLCSRILNRHCVNDSKMTDHHGLIITENFPQNLSLDEQNIYSMIAGRMLEAFSGKCLQETLSVQADCNGVSFGIKGCQIKVPGWRGIYNEPGEKEEESFLAEFKEGETLPVLSIDTLTRKTKPQPIFTEASLLAAMEGCGRNLSDEKEKEAMKDSGLGTPATRAGIIELLIARHYVERSGRSLIPTPKGLEVYDIVKEKMIANVSMTGRWECALHEIETGKVPTETFTGNINSYARQITSELLTLKLDYPDLLHCKCPKCGAETITVFNKVAKCGDPDCAFLLFRTFNGRELTDNQMLLLLQGKCTGYLKFTSKKGKKYEASLELDDNYKIDITFKDNKPRK
;
A
#
# COMPACT_ATOMS: atom_id res chain seq x y z
N MET A 1 -6.36 -2.10 22.93
CA MET A 1 -6.39 -2.72 24.28
C MET A 1 -6.59 -4.22 24.23
N LEU A 2 -7.52 -4.72 23.40
CA LEU A 2 -7.85 -6.15 23.30
C LEU A 2 -7.48 -6.71 21.92
N ALA A 3 -7.34 -8.02 21.84
CA ALA A 3 -7.12 -8.78 20.61
C ALA A 3 -7.89 -10.10 20.67
N LEU A 4 -8.14 -10.71 19.51
CA LEU A 4 -8.61 -12.11 19.47
C LEU A 4 -7.49 -13.03 19.97
N ALA A 5 -7.88 -14.02 20.77
CA ALA A 5 -6.98 -15.01 21.32
C ALA A 5 -6.29 -15.83 20.21
N LEU A 6 -5.06 -16.25 20.44
CA LEU A 6 -4.28 -17.11 19.54
C LEU A 6 -4.66 -18.59 19.75
N PRO A 7 -4.33 -19.50 18.82
CA PRO A 7 -4.59 -20.93 19.00
C PRO A 7 -4.06 -21.51 20.33
N SER A 8 -2.93 -21.00 20.83
CA SER A 8 -2.36 -21.38 22.13
C SER A 8 -3.29 -21.13 23.31
N ASP A 9 -4.09 -20.06 23.26
CA ASP A 9 -5.07 -19.71 24.30
C ASP A 9 -6.28 -20.65 24.32
N TYR A 10 -6.42 -21.47 23.28
CA TYR A 10 -7.38 -22.58 23.18
C TYR A 10 -6.72 -23.94 23.42
N GLY A 11 -5.46 -23.98 23.87
CA GLY A 11 -4.72 -25.21 24.16
C GLY A 11 -3.97 -25.80 22.95
N ILE A 12 -3.96 -25.11 21.80
CA ILE A 12 -3.28 -25.58 20.58
C ILE A 12 -1.87 -25.00 20.55
N ILE A 13 -0.92 -25.71 21.18
CA ILE A 13 0.50 -25.30 21.23
C ILE A 13 1.18 -25.52 19.87
N ARG A 14 0.84 -26.64 19.21
CA ARG A 14 1.31 -27.00 17.88
C ARG A 14 0.11 -27.47 17.07
N ALA A 15 -0.20 -26.77 15.98
CA ALA A 15 -1.25 -27.21 15.07
C ALA A 15 -0.77 -28.43 14.27
N GLU A 16 -1.61 -29.45 14.16
CA GLU A 16 -1.44 -30.60 13.28
C GLU A 16 -2.38 -30.48 12.08
N LYS A 17 -2.13 -31.28 11.03
CA LYS A 17 -2.88 -31.19 9.77
C LYS A 17 -4.37 -31.46 9.98
N GLU A 18 -4.67 -32.41 10.85
CA GLU A 18 -6.00 -32.90 11.21
C GLU A 18 -6.79 -31.87 12.04
N MET A 19 -6.11 -30.89 12.64
CA MET A 19 -6.72 -29.82 13.42
C MET A 19 -7.17 -28.64 12.56
N LEU A 20 -6.79 -28.60 11.26
CA LEU A 20 -7.13 -27.50 10.38
C LEU A 20 -8.46 -27.77 9.62
N PRO A 21 -9.33 -26.75 9.46
CA PRO A 21 -9.17 -25.39 9.96
C PRO A 21 -9.52 -25.26 11.45
N ILE A 22 -8.72 -24.49 12.19
CA ILE A 22 -9.00 -24.05 13.55
C ILE A 22 -10.07 -22.95 13.48
N ILE A 23 -11.26 -23.25 14.00
CA ILE A 23 -12.40 -22.32 14.06
C ILE A 23 -12.88 -22.26 15.53
N PRO A 24 -12.45 -21.25 16.30
CA PRO A 24 -12.85 -21.11 17.69
C PRO A 24 -14.37 -20.93 17.86
N HIS A 25 -14.94 -21.61 18.84
CA HIS A 25 -16.30 -21.35 19.29
C HIS A 25 -16.41 -21.56 20.81
N PRO A 26 -16.70 -20.52 21.60
CA PRO A 26 -16.75 -19.10 21.22
C PRO A 26 -15.35 -18.52 20.95
N PHE A 27 -15.28 -17.40 20.23
CA PHE A 27 -14.06 -16.58 20.19
C PHE A 27 -13.80 -15.95 21.55
N ARG A 28 -12.53 -15.92 21.97
CA ARG A 28 -12.06 -15.30 23.20
C ARG A 28 -11.30 -14.01 22.90
N LEU A 29 -11.48 -13.02 23.77
CA LEU A 29 -10.68 -11.81 23.80
C LEU A 29 -9.59 -11.95 24.85
N VAL A 30 -8.39 -11.52 24.49
CA VAL A 30 -7.24 -11.39 25.39
C VAL A 30 -6.76 -9.94 25.38
N VAL A 31 -6.01 -9.57 26.42
CA VAL A 31 -5.30 -8.29 26.41
C VAL A 31 -4.30 -8.30 25.26
N ARG A 32 -4.19 -7.17 24.54
CA ARG A 32 -3.21 -7.00 23.46
C ARG A 32 -1.84 -7.47 23.94
N GLN A 33 -1.21 -8.33 23.16
CA GLN A 33 0.11 -8.85 23.45
C GLN A 33 1.18 -8.02 22.72
N VAL A 34 2.32 -7.80 23.38
CA VAL A 34 3.51 -7.19 22.81
C VAL A 34 4.66 -8.17 22.84
N LYS A 35 5.52 -8.15 21.82
CA LYS A 35 6.70 -9.00 21.75
C LYS A 35 7.78 -8.44 22.68
N THR A 36 8.28 -9.28 23.57
CA THR A 36 9.39 -8.99 24.49
C THR A 36 10.50 -10.03 24.28
N GLU A 37 11.65 -9.85 24.95
CA GLU A 37 12.75 -10.83 24.94
C GLU A 37 12.32 -12.21 25.47
N GLU A 38 11.39 -12.21 26.43
CA GLU A 38 10.82 -13.42 27.04
C GLU A 38 9.59 -13.97 26.28
N GLY A 39 9.32 -13.47 25.07
CA GLY A 39 8.16 -13.85 24.26
C GLY A 39 7.02 -12.84 24.32
N TYR A 40 5.80 -13.29 24.04
CA TYR A 40 4.62 -12.41 24.04
C TYR A 40 4.07 -12.25 25.44
N LYS A 41 3.91 -10.98 25.87
CA LYS A 41 3.31 -10.64 27.17
C LYS A 41 2.18 -9.62 26.97
N ALA A 42 1.25 -9.60 27.91
CA ALA A 42 0.18 -8.61 27.93
C ALA A 42 0.77 -7.19 28.00
N ASP A 43 0.26 -6.31 27.15
CA ASP A 43 0.70 -4.93 27.07
C ASP A 43 0.42 -4.16 28.37
N PRO A 44 1.45 -3.69 29.09
CA PRO A 44 1.29 -2.98 30.35
C PRO A 44 0.40 -1.73 30.24
N SER A 45 0.46 -1.02 29.12
CA SER A 45 -0.35 0.18 28.89
C SER A 45 -1.83 -0.19 28.75
N ALA A 46 -2.12 -1.25 27.99
CA ALA A 46 -3.48 -1.76 27.85
C ALA A 46 -4.05 -2.28 29.19
N LEU A 47 -3.24 -2.99 29.98
CA LEU A 47 -3.63 -3.46 31.31
C LEU A 47 -4.02 -2.30 32.23
N LYS A 48 -3.17 -1.28 32.30
CA LYS A 48 -3.41 -0.08 33.11
C LYS A 48 -4.70 0.61 32.71
N GLN A 49 -4.93 0.80 31.40
CA GLN A 49 -6.14 1.47 30.91
C GLN A 49 -7.41 0.65 31.16
N LEU A 50 -7.37 -0.67 30.96
CA LEU A 50 -8.49 -1.55 31.25
C LEU A 50 -8.87 -1.55 32.74
N ASP A 51 -7.88 -1.46 33.63
CA ASP A 51 -8.13 -1.37 35.07
C ASP A 51 -8.79 -0.04 35.47
N VAL A 52 -8.35 1.08 34.89
CA VAL A 52 -9.00 2.39 35.07
C VAL A 52 -10.47 2.32 34.63
N ILE A 53 -10.73 1.77 33.44
CA ILE A 53 -12.10 1.63 32.91
C ILE A 53 -12.94 0.74 33.82
N ARG A 54 -12.42 -0.41 34.26
CA ARG A 54 -13.11 -1.32 35.18
C ARG A 54 -13.56 -0.60 36.46
N ARG A 55 -12.67 0.19 37.07
CA ARG A 55 -12.99 0.97 38.28
C ARG A 55 -14.10 1.98 38.03
N LEU A 56 -14.04 2.70 36.92
CA LEU A 56 -15.06 3.70 36.56
C LEU A 56 -16.43 3.05 36.25
N LEU A 57 -16.44 1.91 35.57
CA LEU A 57 -17.67 1.16 35.27
C LEU A 57 -18.40 0.68 36.54
N ASN A 58 -17.65 0.37 37.60
CA ASN A 58 -18.22 -0.03 38.89
C ASN A 58 -18.80 1.15 39.70
N GLN A 59 -18.41 2.38 39.38
CA GLN A 59 -18.79 3.58 40.11
C GLN A 59 -19.87 4.42 39.39
N THR A 60 -20.15 4.13 38.12
CA THR A 60 -21.06 4.93 37.30
C THR A 60 -22.49 4.38 37.27
N GLY A 61 -23.46 5.31 37.19
CA GLY A 61 -24.87 4.99 36.92
C GLY A 61 -25.18 4.79 35.44
N SER A 62 -24.37 5.34 34.53
CA SER A 62 -24.59 5.28 33.07
C SER A 62 -23.29 5.35 32.27
N VAL A 63 -23.29 4.79 31.07
CA VAL A 63 -22.15 4.83 30.15
C VAL A 63 -22.57 5.41 28.81
N ILE A 64 -21.74 6.30 28.27
CA ILE A 64 -21.85 6.86 26.93
C ILE A 64 -20.63 6.41 26.14
N ILE A 65 -20.85 5.76 24.99
CA ILE A 65 -19.80 5.39 24.04
C ILE A 65 -19.46 6.62 23.20
N CYS A 66 -18.19 7.03 23.24
CA CYS A 66 -17.66 8.21 22.54
C CYS A 66 -16.46 7.87 21.63
N THR A 67 -16.33 6.62 21.18
CA THR A 67 -15.34 6.23 20.16
C THR A 67 -15.71 6.80 18.79
N ASP A 68 -14.83 6.69 17.80
CA ASP A 68 -15.08 7.22 16.45
C ASP A 68 -16.40 6.68 15.86
N ALA A 69 -17.11 7.49 15.08
CA ALA A 69 -18.38 7.17 14.42
C ALA A 69 -18.18 6.22 13.22
N ALA A 70 -17.59 5.05 13.49
CA ALA A 70 -17.15 4.08 12.49
C ALA A 70 -17.36 2.65 12.97
N ARG A 71 -17.30 1.70 12.02
CA ARG A 71 -17.35 0.25 12.29
C ARG A 71 -16.32 -0.19 13.33
N GLU A 72 -15.06 0.24 13.20
CA GLU A 72 -14.00 -0.11 14.17
C GLU A 72 -14.20 0.61 15.52
N GLY A 73 -14.72 1.84 15.53
CA GLY A 73 -15.04 2.58 16.74
C GLY A 73 -16.07 1.84 17.62
N GLU A 74 -17.12 1.27 17.00
CA GLU A 74 -18.06 0.41 17.72
C GLU A 74 -17.41 -0.85 18.27
N LEU A 75 -16.60 -1.53 17.45
CA LEU A 75 -15.91 -2.76 17.86
C LEU A 75 -15.05 -2.54 19.10
N ILE A 76 -14.27 -1.45 19.11
CA ILE A 76 -13.37 -1.10 20.22
C ILE A 76 -14.16 -0.95 21.52
N ALA A 77 -15.23 -0.15 21.51
CA ALA A 77 -16.02 0.11 22.71
C ALA A 77 -16.71 -1.16 23.20
N ARG A 78 -17.37 -1.90 22.30
CA ARG A 78 -18.10 -3.12 22.64
C ARG A 78 -17.18 -4.23 23.15
N TYR A 79 -16.00 -4.44 22.55
CA TYR A 79 -15.02 -5.39 23.06
C TYR A 79 -14.56 -5.07 24.48
N VAL A 80 -14.35 -3.80 24.80
CA VAL A 80 -13.96 -3.39 26.17
C VAL A 80 -15.09 -3.66 27.15
N LEU A 81 -16.33 -3.29 26.82
CA LEU A 81 -17.49 -3.53 27.67
C LEU A 81 -17.74 -5.04 27.87
N ASP A 82 -17.70 -5.82 26.80
CA ASP A 82 -17.90 -7.28 26.83
C ASP A 82 -16.79 -7.96 27.65
N TYR A 83 -15.52 -7.59 27.45
CA TYR A 83 -14.38 -8.13 28.20
C TYR A 83 -14.43 -7.80 29.69
N LEU A 84 -14.96 -6.62 30.05
CA LEU A 84 -15.14 -6.20 31.44
C LEU A 84 -16.48 -6.66 32.05
N GLY A 85 -17.31 -7.39 31.30
CA GLY A 85 -18.58 -7.92 31.77
C GLY A 85 -19.67 -6.87 32.00
N TYR A 86 -19.62 -5.74 31.31
CA TYR A 86 -20.60 -4.67 31.45
C TYR A 86 -21.82 -4.90 30.53
N THR A 87 -22.99 -5.16 31.12
CA THR A 87 -24.21 -5.53 30.39
C THR A 87 -25.35 -4.52 30.48
N LYS A 88 -25.17 -3.42 31.21
CA LYS A 88 -26.20 -2.38 31.35
C LYS A 88 -26.37 -1.60 30.04
N GLU A 89 -27.51 -0.93 29.88
CA GLU A 89 -27.76 -0.09 28.72
C GLU A 89 -26.74 1.06 28.61
N THR A 90 -26.29 1.31 27.38
CA THR A 90 -25.35 2.39 27.06
C THR A 90 -25.95 3.32 26.02
N LYS A 91 -25.53 4.59 26.06
CA LYS A 91 -25.83 5.56 25.01
C LYS A 91 -24.67 5.69 24.04
N ARG A 92 -24.91 6.26 22.87
CA ARG A 92 -23.90 6.47 21.83
C ARG A 92 -23.89 7.93 21.37
N LEU A 93 -22.73 8.56 21.48
CA LEU A 93 -22.44 9.85 20.86
C LEU A 93 -21.97 9.62 19.42
N TRP A 94 -22.73 10.02 18.40
CA TRP A 94 -22.40 9.75 17.00
C TRP A 94 -22.09 11.05 16.23
N ILE A 95 -20.81 11.46 16.25
CA ILE A 95 -20.33 12.70 15.63
C ILE A 95 -19.08 12.43 14.77
N SER A 96 -18.94 13.16 13.66
CA SER A 96 -17.75 13.13 12.79
C SER A 96 -16.90 14.41 12.88
N SER A 97 -17.38 15.43 13.61
CA SER A 97 -16.69 16.70 13.87
C SER A 97 -16.46 16.85 15.36
N LEU A 98 -15.25 17.28 15.73
CA LEU A 98 -14.83 17.52 17.13
C LEU A 98 -14.94 19.01 17.52
N THR A 99 -15.66 19.82 16.74
CA THR A 99 -15.93 21.21 17.13
C THR A 99 -16.82 21.26 18.37
N GLU A 100 -16.69 22.33 19.16
CA GLU A 100 -17.53 22.51 20.36
C GLU A 100 -19.03 22.45 20.00
N LYS A 101 -19.41 23.05 18.88
CA LYS A 101 -20.78 23.03 18.34
C LYS A 101 -21.25 21.59 18.08
N SER A 102 -20.50 20.82 17.28
CA SER A 102 -20.81 19.42 16.96
C SER A 102 -20.89 18.54 18.21
N ILE A 103 -19.96 18.71 19.15
CA ILE A 103 -19.96 17.95 20.41
C ILE A 103 -21.22 18.26 21.23
N ARG A 104 -21.57 19.55 21.41
CA ARG A 104 -22.76 19.95 22.16
C ARG A 104 -24.04 19.42 21.52
N GLU A 105 -24.18 19.56 20.20
CA GLU A 105 -25.31 19.03 19.44
C GLU A 105 -25.39 17.50 19.54
N GLY A 106 -24.26 16.79 19.47
CA GLY A 106 -24.18 15.34 19.63
C GLY A 106 -24.60 14.86 21.02
N PHE A 107 -24.20 15.56 22.09
CA PHE A 107 -24.62 15.23 23.46
C PHE A 107 -26.11 15.53 23.72
N ASN A 108 -26.68 16.51 23.04
CA ASN A 108 -28.12 16.78 23.08
C ASN A 108 -28.93 15.70 22.33
N ASN A 109 -28.30 14.99 21.39
CA ASN A 109 -28.94 14.00 20.52
C ASN A 109 -28.35 12.58 20.69
N LEU A 110 -28.01 12.20 21.92
CA LEU A 110 -27.47 10.86 22.22
C LEU A 110 -28.45 9.76 21.79
N LYS A 111 -27.92 8.77 21.08
CA LYS A 111 -28.67 7.62 20.60
C LYS A 111 -28.57 6.43 21.54
N SER A 112 -29.49 5.48 21.41
CA SER A 112 -29.32 4.19 22.07
C SER A 112 -28.18 3.42 21.40
N SER A 113 -27.30 2.79 22.17
CA SER A 113 -26.23 1.97 21.55
C SER A 113 -26.80 0.80 20.75
N ARG A 114 -28.03 0.34 21.05
CA ARG A 114 -28.73 -0.71 20.31
C ARG A 114 -28.98 -0.37 18.84
N GLU A 115 -29.08 0.91 18.51
CA GLU A 115 -29.21 1.36 17.11
C GLU A 115 -27.97 0.97 16.26
N PHE A 116 -26.84 0.66 16.91
CA PHE A 116 -25.57 0.32 16.29
C PHE A 116 -25.20 -1.17 16.43
N ASP A 117 -26.13 -2.02 16.89
CA ASP A 117 -25.86 -3.45 17.09
C ASP A 117 -25.45 -4.15 15.78
N ASN A 118 -26.09 -3.80 14.66
CA ASN A 118 -25.74 -4.35 13.35
C ASN A 118 -24.35 -3.88 12.87
N LEU A 119 -23.98 -2.63 13.16
CA LEU A 119 -22.65 -2.11 12.88
C LEU A 119 -21.58 -2.84 13.69
N TYR A 120 -21.84 -3.08 14.98
CA TYR A 120 -20.97 -3.90 15.83
C TYR A 120 -20.85 -5.33 15.31
N ARG A 121 -21.96 -5.98 14.95
CA ARG A 121 -21.96 -7.35 14.38
C ARG A 121 -21.13 -7.43 13.10
N SER A 122 -21.28 -6.46 12.19
CA SER A 122 -20.47 -6.37 10.98
C SER A 122 -18.97 -6.23 11.32
N ALA A 123 -18.62 -5.35 12.26
CA ALA A 123 -17.24 -5.16 12.69
C ALA A 123 -16.61 -6.42 13.28
N LYS A 124 -17.36 -7.10 14.17
CA LYS A 124 -16.94 -8.35 14.82
C LYS A 124 -16.78 -9.46 13.80
N ALA A 125 -17.74 -9.62 12.89
CA ALA A 125 -17.69 -10.60 11.82
C ALA A 125 -16.47 -10.42 10.92
N ARG A 126 -16.14 -9.18 10.52
CA ARG A 126 -14.91 -8.88 9.76
C ARG A 126 -13.66 -9.33 10.52
N ARG A 127 -13.55 -8.97 11.81
CA ARG A 127 -12.39 -9.28 12.65
C ARG A 127 -12.19 -10.79 12.84
N GLU A 128 -13.27 -11.51 13.09
CA GLU A 128 -13.25 -12.97 13.24
C GLU A 128 -12.94 -13.66 11.91
N ALA A 129 -13.51 -13.19 10.79
CA ALA A 129 -13.25 -13.75 9.48
C ALA A 129 -11.79 -13.58 9.02
N ASP A 130 -11.21 -12.40 9.23
CA ASP A 130 -9.79 -12.14 8.96
C ASP A 130 -8.88 -13.05 9.80
N TRP A 131 -9.24 -13.33 11.06
CA TRP A 131 -8.53 -14.29 11.91
C TRP A 131 -8.63 -15.71 11.38
N VAL A 132 -9.85 -16.18 11.06
CA VAL A 132 -10.10 -17.56 10.61
C VAL A 132 -9.37 -17.83 9.31
N VAL A 133 -9.52 -16.97 8.30
CA VAL A 133 -8.88 -17.19 7.00
C VAL A 133 -7.38 -16.97 7.07
N GLY A 134 -6.93 -15.90 7.73
CA GLY A 134 -5.51 -15.59 7.84
C GLY A 134 -4.72 -16.67 8.59
N MET A 135 -5.23 -17.13 9.74
CA MET A 135 -4.56 -18.15 10.55
C MET A 135 -4.50 -19.48 9.81
N ASN A 136 -5.63 -19.96 9.29
CA ASN A 136 -5.70 -21.27 8.66
C ASN A 136 -4.94 -21.33 7.34
N ALA A 137 -5.07 -20.32 6.48
CA ALA A 137 -4.33 -20.29 5.21
C ALA A 137 -2.81 -20.21 5.45
N SER A 138 -2.36 -19.41 6.43
CA SER A 138 -0.94 -19.31 6.79
C SER A 138 -0.39 -20.64 7.33
N LEU A 139 -1.09 -21.27 8.27
CA LEU A 139 -0.69 -22.55 8.84
C LEU A 139 -0.64 -23.65 7.77
N SER A 140 -1.68 -23.76 6.94
CA SER A 140 -1.75 -24.73 5.85
C SER A 140 -0.61 -24.56 4.85
N LEU A 141 -0.32 -23.33 4.42
CA LEU A 141 0.79 -23.06 3.50
C LEU A 141 2.14 -23.38 4.15
N SER A 142 2.36 -22.97 5.39
CA SER A 142 3.59 -23.28 6.12
C SER A 142 3.81 -24.78 6.30
N MET A 143 2.74 -25.55 6.57
CA MET A 143 2.81 -27.01 6.66
C MET A 143 3.14 -27.66 5.32
N ALA A 144 2.43 -27.28 4.25
CA ALA A 144 2.67 -27.81 2.91
C ALA A 144 4.08 -27.49 2.39
N ALA A 145 4.59 -26.29 2.70
CA ALA A 145 5.92 -25.85 2.31
C ALA A 145 7.05 -26.42 3.19
N GLY A 146 6.73 -27.01 4.36
CA GLY A 146 7.74 -27.36 5.36
C GLY A 146 8.54 -26.15 5.88
N LYS A 147 8.04 -24.94 5.67
CA LYS A 147 8.72 -23.67 5.96
C LYS A 147 7.88 -22.82 6.91
N SER A 148 8.51 -22.33 7.97
CA SER A 148 7.88 -21.36 8.86
C SER A 148 7.80 -19.97 8.23
N ASN A 149 6.95 -19.10 8.77
CA ASN A 149 6.83 -17.70 8.36
C ASN A 149 6.25 -17.49 6.94
N TYR A 150 5.39 -18.40 6.46
CA TYR A 150 4.58 -18.20 5.25
C TYR A 150 3.21 -17.69 5.69
N SER A 151 2.94 -16.40 5.53
CA SER A 151 1.68 -15.76 5.92
C SER A 151 0.81 -15.43 4.72
N LEU A 152 -0.47 -15.72 4.86
CA LEU A 152 -1.52 -15.34 3.93
C LEU A 152 -2.60 -14.55 4.68
N GLY A 153 -3.34 -13.73 3.93
CA GLY A 153 -4.47 -13.00 4.48
C GLY A 153 -5.17 -12.17 3.42
N ARG A 154 -6.44 -11.86 3.68
CA ARG A 154 -7.35 -11.20 2.74
C ARG A 154 -6.78 -9.93 2.08
N VAL A 155 -5.98 -9.15 2.80
CA VAL A 155 -5.40 -7.89 2.29
C VAL A 155 -3.95 -8.09 1.84
N GLN A 156 -3.11 -8.75 2.66
CA GLN A 156 -1.68 -8.93 2.34
C GLN A 156 -1.45 -9.77 1.07
N THR A 157 -2.24 -10.82 0.86
CA THR A 157 -2.03 -11.75 -0.26
C THR A 157 -2.36 -11.14 -1.62
N PRO A 158 -3.52 -10.48 -1.84
CA PRO A 158 -3.75 -9.78 -3.10
C PRO A 158 -2.79 -8.60 -3.30
N THR A 159 -2.35 -7.94 -2.24
CA THR A 159 -1.30 -6.89 -2.34
C THR A 159 0.02 -7.48 -2.87
N LEU A 160 0.45 -8.62 -2.33
CA LEU A 160 1.62 -9.35 -2.85
C LEU A 160 1.41 -9.75 -4.32
N ALA A 161 0.22 -10.25 -4.66
CA ALA A 161 -0.11 -10.65 -6.03
C ALA A 161 -0.01 -9.48 -7.01
N MET A 162 -0.48 -8.28 -6.63
CA MET A 162 -0.33 -7.07 -7.46
C MET A 162 1.13 -6.76 -7.72
N ILE A 163 1.99 -6.82 -6.69
CA ILE A 163 3.43 -6.55 -6.81
C ILE A 163 4.11 -7.58 -7.71
N CYS A 164 3.88 -8.87 -7.46
CA CYS A 164 4.48 -9.96 -8.23
C CYS A 164 4.04 -9.93 -9.70
N CYS A 165 2.74 -9.76 -9.98
CA CYS A 165 2.22 -9.67 -11.34
C CYS A 165 2.86 -8.48 -12.09
N ARG A 166 2.84 -7.28 -11.50
CA ARG A 166 3.46 -6.09 -12.12
C ARG A 166 4.95 -6.27 -12.38
N TYR A 167 5.65 -6.93 -11.45
CA TYR A 167 7.08 -7.21 -11.61
C TYR A 167 7.36 -8.18 -12.75
N LEU A 168 6.61 -9.29 -12.84
CA LEU A 168 6.75 -10.28 -13.92
C LEU A 168 6.37 -9.68 -15.28
N ASP A 169 5.26 -8.96 -15.35
CA ASP A 169 4.83 -8.24 -16.56
C ASP A 169 5.88 -7.23 -17.04
N ASN A 170 6.60 -6.59 -16.11
CA ASN A 170 7.68 -5.67 -16.43
C ASN A 170 8.96 -6.40 -16.88
N ARG A 171 9.37 -7.43 -16.14
CA ARG A 171 10.59 -8.23 -16.38
C ARG A 171 10.52 -8.97 -17.72
N ASP A 172 9.37 -9.56 -18.02
CA ASP A 172 9.16 -10.41 -19.18
C ASP A 172 8.63 -9.63 -20.40
N PHE A 173 8.55 -8.29 -20.29
CA PHE A 173 8.05 -7.43 -21.35
C PHE A 173 8.97 -7.42 -22.57
N VAL A 174 8.44 -7.84 -23.72
CA VAL A 174 9.15 -7.77 -25.00
C VAL A 174 8.93 -6.39 -25.64
N VAL A 175 9.99 -5.57 -25.62
CA VAL A 175 9.97 -4.23 -26.22
C VAL A 175 9.85 -4.33 -27.74
N LYS A 176 8.75 -3.78 -28.28
CA LYS A 176 8.51 -3.63 -29.72
C LYS A 176 8.70 -2.17 -30.15
N PRO A 177 9.44 -1.90 -31.24
CA PRO A 177 9.44 -0.59 -31.85
C PRO A 177 8.09 -0.29 -32.51
N TYR A 178 7.71 0.98 -32.52
CA TYR A 178 6.65 1.50 -33.38
C TYR A 178 7.08 2.86 -33.93
N TYR A 179 6.53 3.22 -35.07
CA TYR A 179 6.94 4.39 -35.83
C TYR A 179 5.76 5.34 -36.00
N GLN A 180 6.06 6.64 -36.04
CA GLN A 180 5.11 7.68 -36.40
C GLN A 180 5.79 8.64 -37.37
N LEU A 181 5.04 9.21 -38.30
CA LEU A 181 5.54 10.31 -39.12
C LEU A 181 5.45 11.62 -38.35
N GLN A 182 6.44 12.49 -38.55
CA GLN A 182 6.42 13.86 -38.05
C GLN A 182 6.56 14.83 -39.21
N LEU A 183 5.61 15.76 -39.30
CA LEU A 183 5.64 16.87 -40.23
C LEU A 183 6.33 18.04 -39.55
N ARG A 184 7.47 18.48 -40.08
CA ARG A 184 8.08 19.77 -39.73
C ARG A 184 7.48 20.86 -40.60
N THR A 185 7.05 21.94 -39.97
CA THR A 185 6.48 23.11 -40.62
C THR A 185 6.97 24.37 -39.94
N THR A 186 6.62 25.54 -40.49
CA THR A 186 6.85 26.82 -39.82
C THR A 186 5.61 27.69 -39.85
N LYS A 187 5.40 28.44 -38.77
CA LYS A 187 4.32 29.40 -38.62
C LYS A 187 4.83 30.59 -37.82
N ALA A 188 4.55 31.81 -38.29
CA ALA A 188 4.97 33.05 -37.62
C ALA A 188 6.48 33.16 -37.32
N GLY A 189 7.33 32.50 -38.12
CA GLY A 189 8.78 32.50 -37.93
C GLY A 189 9.31 31.44 -36.96
N GLU A 190 8.44 30.62 -36.39
CA GLU A 190 8.81 29.50 -35.50
C GLU A 190 8.66 28.16 -36.23
N GLU A 191 9.58 27.23 -35.98
CA GLU A 191 9.45 25.85 -36.45
C GLU A 191 8.56 25.03 -35.51
N LEU A 192 7.69 24.21 -36.10
CA LEU A 192 6.74 23.38 -35.40
C LEU A 192 6.82 21.94 -35.89
N VAL A 193 6.56 21.01 -34.99
CA VAL A 193 6.53 19.57 -35.29
C VAL A 193 5.14 19.02 -35.01
N MET A 194 4.42 18.66 -36.07
CA MET A 194 3.13 17.98 -35.97
C MET A 194 3.32 16.48 -36.10
N THR A 195 2.72 15.68 -35.21
CA THR A 195 2.91 14.22 -35.18
C THR A 195 1.69 13.51 -35.74
N CYS A 196 1.91 12.53 -36.63
CA CYS A 196 0.86 11.68 -37.18
C CYS A 196 0.17 10.87 -36.06
N ALA A 197 -1.16 10.85 -36.05
CA ALA A 197 -1.92 10.12 -35.05
C ALA A 197 -1.78 8.59 -35.20
N GLU A 198 -1.61 8.12 -36.43
CA GLU A 198 -1.42 6.72 -36.77
C GLU A 198 -0.04 6.22 -36.29
N LYS A 199 -0.02 4.99 -35.78
CA LYS A 199 1.19 4.30 -35.34
C LYS A 199 1.41 3.11 -36.26
N TYR A 200 2.63 2.98 -36.75
CA TYR A 200 3.02 1.92 -37.66
C TYR A 200 3.91 0.93 -36.91
N ASP A 201 3.51 -0.33 -36.90
CA ASP A 201 4.26 -1.39 -36.21
C ASP A 201 5.35 -2.02 -37.09
N THR A 202 5.35 -1.71 -38.39
CA THR A 202 6.32 -2.25 -39.36
C THR A 202 6.92 -1.16 -40.27
N PRO A 203 8.18 -1.30 -40.69
CA PRO A 203 8.79 -0.39 -41.66
C PRO A 203 8.01 -0.30 -42.99
N GLN A 204 7.39 -1.40 -43.43
CA GLN A 204 6.64 -1.43 -44.69
C GLN A 204 5.38 -0.55 -44.64
N SER A 205 4.61 -0.64 -43.55
CA SER A 205 3.42 0.18 -43.37
C SER A 205 3.78 1.67 -43.23
N LEU A 206 4.88 1.96 -42.53
CA LEU A 206 5.45 3.31 -42.46
C LEU A 206 5.89 3.83 -43.84
N ASP A 207 6.62 3.04 -44.63
CA ASP A 207 7.12 3.45 -45.94
C ASP A 207 5.98 3.73 -46.92
N MET A 208 4.89 2.96 -46.86
CA MET A 208 3.68 3.23 -47.65
C MET A 208 3.06 4.58 -47.30
N ALA A 209 2.96 4.92 -46.01
CA ALA A 209 2.47 6.23 -45.58
C ALA A 209 3.45 7.35 -45.94
N ARG A 210 4.76 7.14 -45.75
CA ARG A 210 5.81 8.12 -46.06
C ARG A 210 5.81 8.49 -47.54
N LYS A 211 5.66 7.51 -48.44
CA LYS A 211 5.62 7.75 -49.89
C LYS A 211 4.51 8.71 -50.31
N LYS A 212 3.37 8.74 -49.60
CA LYS A 212 2.27 9.66 -49.91
C LYS A 212 2.64 11.12 -49.64
N VAL A 213 3.45 11.36 -48.62
CA VAL A 213 3.72 12.72 -48.10
C VAL A 213 5.11 13.25 -48.43
N TYR A 214 6.01 12.40 -48.93
CA TYR A 214 7.43 12.75 -49.08
C TYR A 214 7.70 13.88 -50.08
N GLU A 215 6.90 13.97 -51.15
CA GLU A 215 7.06 15.00 -52.19
C GLU A 215 6.17 16.23 -51.95
N GLU A 216 5.32 16.18 -50.93
CA GLU A 216 4.39 17.25 -50.61
C GLU A 216 5.13 18.45 -50.05
N LYS A 217 4.80 19.64 -50.57
CA LYS A 217 5.38 20.92 -50.13
C LYS A 217 4.48 21.68 -49.18
N THR A 218 3.24 21.23 -49.03
CA THR A 218 2.20 21.92 -48.26
C THR A 218 1.31 20.94 -47.53
N ALA A 219 0.88 21.30 -46.32
CA ALA A 219 -0.17 20.61 -45.58
C ALA A 219 -1.32 21.59 -45.31
N LYS A 220 -2.57 21.12 -45.37
CA LYS A 220 -3.75 21.96 -45.15
C LYS A 220 -4.27 21.76 -43.74
N VAL A 221 -4.44 22.84 -42.98
CA VAL A 221 -5.14 22.79 -41.70
C VAL A 221 -6.60 22.42 -41.94
N VAL A 222 -7.02 21.28 -41.41
CA VAL A 222 -8.38 20.75 -41.58
C VAL A 222 -9.24 20.94 -40.34
N GLN A 223 -8.63 21.10 -39.16
CA GLN A 223 -9.36 21.32 -37.92
C GLN A 223 -8.54 22.17 -36.96
N VAL A 224 -9.17 23.18 -36.38
CA VAL A 224 -8.60 23.99 -35.29
C VAL A 224 -9.59 24.00 -34.13
N GLU A 225 -9.22 23.36 -33.03
CA GLU A 225 -10.05 23.29 -31.85
C GLU A 225 -9.40 24.06 -30.70
N LYS A 226 -10.05 25.16 -30.31
CA LYS A 226 -9.66 25.98 -29.17
C LYS A 226 -10.71 25.82 -28.06
N ARG A 227 -10.29 25.30 -26.90
CA ARG A 227 -11.18 25.07 -25.76
C ARG A 227 -10.60 25.70 -24.50
N GLN A 228 -11.46 26.34 -23.73
CA GLN A 228 -11.14 26.70 -22.36
C GLN A 228 -11.46 25.51 -21.46
N VAL A 229 -10.45 25.02 -20.74
CA VAL A 229 -10.57 23.92 -19.78
C VAL A 229 -10.44 24.50 -18.38
N SER A 230 -11.42 24.21 -17.54
CA SER A 230 -11.39 24.56 -16.12
C SER A 230 -10.99 23.33 -15.32
N GLU A 231 -9.93 23.46 -14.54
CA GLU A 231 -9.46 22.42 -13.62
C GLU A 231 -9.79 22.83 -12.18
N GLU A 232 -10.65 22.03 -11.53
CA GLU A 232 -11.01 22.24 -10.13
C GLU A 232 -9.80 22.17 -9.20
N ALA A 233 -9.88 22.88 -8.08
CA ALA A 233 -8.90 22.72 -7.01
C ALA A 233 -8.94 21.29 -6.47
N PRO A 234 -7.77 20.72 -6.11
CA PRO A 234 -7.73 19.40 -5.51
C PRO A 234 -8.47 19.40 -4.17
N LEU A 235 -9.03 18.24 -3.81
CA LEU A 235 -9.52 18.03 -2.45
C LEU A 235 -8.38 18.10 -1.44
N LEU A 236 -8.75 18.30 -0.16
CA LEU A 236 -7.81 18.21 0.96
C LEU A 236 -7.15 16.82 0.98
N TYR A 237 -6.01 16.71 1.65
CA TYR A 237 -5.38 15.40 1.80
C TYR A 237 -6.26 14.49 2.66
N ASP A 238 -6.51 13.28 2.16
CA ASP A 238 -6.65 12.11 3.02
C ASP A 238 -5.26 11.52 3.32
N LEU A 239 -5.19 10.50 4.18
CA LEU A 239 -3.92 9.84 4.53
C LEU A 239 -3.19 9.27 3.31
N THR A 240 -3.93 8.63 2.40
CA THR A 240 -3.34 7.94 1.24
C THR A 240 -2.78 8.96 0.25
N ALA A 241 -3.50 10.05 -0.01
CA ALA A 241 -3.05 11.15 -0.85
C ALA A 241 -1.81 11.85 -0.27
N LEU A 242 -1.76 12.04 1.06
CA LEU A 242 -0.57 12.57 1.75
C LEU A 242 0.62 11.61 1.61
N GLN A 243 0.45 10.32 1.92
CA GLN A 243 1.48 9.28 1.79
C GLN A 243 2.04 9.20 0.37
N ARG A 244 1.16 9.21 -0.64
CA ARG A 244 1.56 9.20 -2.05
C ARG A 244 2.40 10.41 -2.42
N SER A 245 1.95 11.60 -2.01
CA SER A 245 2.66 12.85 -2.31
C SER A 245 4.01 12.92 -1.59
N ALA A 246 4.07 12.47 -0.34
CA ALA A 246 5.29 12.45 0.46
C ALA A 246 6.29 11.43 -0.10
N ASN A 247 5.83 10.27 -0.55
CA ASN A 247 6.68 9.29 -1.21
C ASN A 247 7.25 9.81 -2.54
N THR A 248 6.41 10.44 -3.38
CA THR A 248 6.88 11.00 -4.66
C THR A 248 7.85 12.17 -4.47
N LYS A 249 7.51 13.13 -3.62
CA LYS A 249 8.26 14.39 -3.45
C LYS A 249 9.47 14.24 -2.52
N LEU A 250 9.34 13.48 -1.43
CA LEU A 250 10.34 13.41 -0.35
C LEU A 250 10.99 12.02 -0.23
N GLY A 251 10.42 10.97 -0.84
CA GLY A 251 10.92 9.61 -0.71
C GLY A 251 10.58 8.92 0.61
N LEU A 252 9.71 9.52 1.44
CA LEU A 252 9.25 8.93 2.69
C LEU A 252 8.40 7.69 2.42
N THR A 253 8.51 6.68 3.29
CA THR A 253 7.60 5.53 3.25
C THR A 253 6.20 5.92 3.73
N ALA A 254 5.21 5.09 3.42
CA ALA A 254 3.84 5.26 3.89
C ALA A 254 3.78 5.26 5.44
N GLU A 255 4.55 4.39 6.08
CA GLU A 255 4.63 4.28 7.54
C GLU A 255 5.31 5.51 8.15
N GLN A 256 6.45 5.97 7.61
CA GLN A 256 7.12 7.18 8.09
C GLN A 256 6.21 8.41 7.99
N THR A 257 5.49 8.55 6.88
CA THR A 257 4.54 9.66 6.69
C THR A 257 3.42 9.61 7.73
N LEU A 258 2.88 8.41 8.00
CA LEU A 258 1.85 8.21 9.02
C LEU A 258 2.37 8.51 10.43
N ASP A 259 3.56 8.05 10.78
CA ASP A 259 4.18 8.32 12.08
C ASP A 259 4.42 9.81 12.31
N ILE A 260 4.90 10.53 11.29
CA ILE A 260 5.09 11.98 11.36
C ILE A 260 3.74 12.70 11.50
N ALA A 261 2.75 12.36 10.68
CA ALA A 261 1.42 12.96 10.77
C ALA A 261 0.75 12.66 12.13
N GLN A 262 0.92 11.45 12.66
CA GLN A 262 0.44 11.06 13.99
C GLN A 262 1.08 11.94 15.08
N LYS A 263 2.39 12.17 15.03
CA LYS A 263 3.06 13.09 15.97
C LYS A 263 2.53 14.51 15.86
N LEU A 264 2.41 15.05 14.64
CA LEU A 264 1.89 16.40 14.42
C LEU A 264 0.47 16.56 14.98
N TYR A 265 -0.37 15.53 14.85
CA TYR A 265 -1.71 15.49 15.44
C TYR A 265 -1.68 15.41 16.97
N GLU A 266 -0.82 14.58 17.55
CA GLU A 266 -0.69 14.43 19.01
C GLU A 266 -0.16 15.71 19.68
N PHE A 267 0.66 16.49 18.97
CA PHE A 267 1.04 17.85 19.38
C PHE A 267 -0.03 18.91 19.09
N GLY A 268 -1.13 18.51 18.43
CA GLY A 268 -2.27 19.37 18.15
C GLY A 268 -2.02 20.36 17.04
N TYR A 269 -1.12 20.11 16.08
CA TYR A 269 -0.80 21.01 14.95
C TYR A 269 -1.65 20.76 13.70
N ILE A 270 -2.08 19.51 13.48
CA ILE A 270 -2.94 19.11 12.36
C ILE A 270 -4.16 18.33 12.87
N SER A 271 -5.18 18.20 12.04
CA SER A 271 -6.33 17.33 12.33
C SER A 271 -5.99 15.84 12.24
N TYR A 272 -6.93 14.98 12.64
CA TYR A 272 -6.72 13.54 12.76
C TYR A 272 -6.20 12.89 11.45
N PRO A 273 -5.00 12.27 11.46
CA PRO A 273 -4.28 11.92 10.25
C PRO A 273 -4.73 10.63 9.58
N ARG A 274 -5.50 9.78 10.27
CA ARG A 274 -5.95 8.47 9.76
C ARG A 274 -7.31 8.55 9.06
N THR A 275 -7.55 9.66 8.36
CA THR A 275 -8.75 9.92 7.58
C THR A 275 -8.66 9.34 6.17
N GLY A 276 -9.78 8.83 5.67
CA GLY A 276 -9.97 8.47 4.25
C GLY A 276 -10.77 9.51 3.47
N CYS A 277 -11.11 10.65 4.08
CA CYS A 277 -11.97 11.67 3.51
C CYS A 277 -11.13 12.88 3.06
N GLY A 278 -11.42 13.43 1.89
CA GLY A 278 -10.83 14.69 1.39
C GLY A 278 -11.75 15.92 1.55
N TYR A 279 -12.87 15.77 2.27
CA TYR A 279 -13.88 16.80 2.48
C TYR A 279 -13.93 17.29 3.93
N ILE A 280 -14.47 18.47 4.15
CA ILE A 280 -14.81 19.02 5.48
C ILE A 280 -16.29 19.40 5.54
N THR A 281 -16.81 19.52 6.76
CA THR A 281 -18.17 20.00 7.04
C THR A 281 -18.27 21.53 7.02
N GLU A 282 -19.49 22.03 6.98
CA GLU A 282 -19.77 23.47 7.05
C GLU A 282 -19.26 24.13 8.36
N ASP A 283 -19.40 23.46 9.51
CA ASP A 283 -18.92 23.98 10.81
C ASP A 283 -17.39 24.05 10.90
N ILE A 284 -16.67 23.18 10.18
CA ILE A 284 -15.21 23.27 10.07
C ILE A 284 -14.83 24.39 9.10
N PHE A 285 -15.59 24.57 8.01
CA PHE A 285 -15.33 25.64 7.05
C PHE A 285 -15.42 27.04 7.68
N GLU A 286 -16.29 27.25 8.68
CA GLU A 286 -16.38 28.50 9.44
C GLU A 286 -15.03 28.92 10.07
N GLN A 287 -14.13 27.97 10.37
CA GLN A 287 -12.82 28.22 10.97
C GLN A 287 -11.70 28.42 9.94
N VAL A 288 -11.90 27.95 8.70
CA VAL A 288 -10.88 27.96 7.63
C VAL A 288 -10.28 29.35 7.38
N PRO A 289 -11.05 30.46 7.32
CA PRO A 289 -10.45 31.79 7.12
C PRO A 289 -9.39 32.15 8.17
N SER A 290 -9.63 31.81 9.44
CA SER A 290 -8.70 32.04 10.54
C SER A 290 -7.45 31.18 10.40
N LEU A 291 -7.62 29.91 10.00
CA LEU A 291 -6.50 28.99 9.75
C LEU A 291 -5.63 29.45 8.57
N ILE A 292 -6.24 29.92 7.47
CA ILE A 292 -5.50 30.52 6.35
C ILE A 292 -4.71 31.75 6.84
N ALA A 293 -5.31 32.60 7.69
CA ALA A 293 -4.61 33.76 8.21
C ALA A 293 -3.36 33.41 9.04
N LEU A 294 -3.33 32.27 9.75
CA LEU A 294 -2.13 31.79 10.44
C LEU A 294 -0.98 31.50 9.47
N LEU A 295 -1.29 31.04 8.26
CA LEU A 295 -0.28 30.74 7.23
C LEU A 295 0.40 31.98 6.64
N LYS A 296 -0.02 33.20 7.01
CA LYS A 296 0.75 34.44 6.75
C LYS A 296 2.14 34.42 7.39
N GLN A 297 2.33 33.59 8.41
CA GLN A 297 3.62 33.39 9.08
C GLN A 297 4.46 32.28 8.42
N HIS A 298 3.87 31.51 7.50
CA HIS A 298 4.55 30.38 6.88
C HIS A 298 5.60 30.85 5.87
N PRO A 299 6.88 30.41 5.98
CA PRO A 299 7.98 30.93 5.15
C PRO A 299 7.73 30.86 3.64
N ARG A 300 7.09 29.77 3.19
CA ARG A 300 6.80 29.55 1.77
C ARG A 300 5.47 30.17 1.31
N PHE A 301 4.48 30.27 2.19
CA PHE A 301 3.09 30.47 1.79
C PHE A 301 2.48 31.79 2.25
N ALA A 302 3.25 32.62 2.97
CA ALA A 302 2.80 33.89 3.53
C ALA A 302 2.00 34.76 2.55
N ARG A 303 2.55 34.99 1.35
CA ARG A 303 1.90 35.82 0.31
C ARG A 303 0.61 35.21 -0.24
N HIS A 304 0.59 33.88 -0.41
CA HIS A 304 -0.61 33.18 -0.91
C HIS A 304 -1.72 33.19 0.13
N ALA A 305 -1.38 33.01 1.40
CA ALA A 305 -2.32 33.14 2.51
C ALA A 305 -2.89 34.57 2.61
N GLU A 306 -2.05 35.59 2.44
CA GLU A 306 -2.48 37.00 2.42
C GLU A 306 -3.46 37.30 1.28
N ASP A 307 -3.16 36.85 0.06
CA ASP A 307 -4.07 36.99 -1.09
C ASP A 307 -5.41 36.27 -0.85
N LEU A 308 -5.39 35.03 -0.35
CA LEU A 308 -6.61 34.27 -0.08
C LEU A 308 -7.49 34.89 1.01
N CYS A 309 -6.91 35.55 2.02
CA CYS A 309 -7.69 36.28 3.02
C CYS A 309 -8.54 37.42 2.42
N SER A 310 -8.19 37.90 1.22
CA SER A 310 -8.91 38.98 0.53
C SER A 310 -9.89 38.49 -0.55
N ARG A 311 -10.03 37.16 -0.70
CA ARG A 311 -10.84 36.52 -1.76
C ARG A 311 -11.95 35.64 -1.19
N ILE A 312 -12.92 35.33 -2.05
CA ILE A 312 -13.90 34.28 -1.77
C ILE A 312 -13.20 32.93 -1.89
N LEU A 313 -13.21 32.15 -0.80
CA LEU A 313 -12.61 30.82 -0.76
C LEU A 313 -13.41 29.82 -1.59
N ASN A 314 -12.72 28.93 -2.29
CA ASN A 314 -13.33 27.80 -2.98
C ASN A 314 -13.95 26.82 -1.98
N ARG A 315 -15.13 26.29 -2.29
CA ARG A 315 -15.90 25.38 -1.43
C ARG A 315 -16.00 23.95 -1.99
N HIS A 316 -15.21 23.61 -3.01
CA HIS A 316 -15.24 22.29 -3.65
C HIS A 316 -15.05 21.12 -2.66
N CYS A 317 -14.25 21.30 -1.60
CA CYS A 317 -14.05 20.31 -0.55
C CYS A 317 -15.02 20.43 0.65
N VAL A 318 -16.01 21.33 0.61
CA VAL A 318 -16.98 21.53 1.70
C VAL A 318 -18.27 20.81 1.37
N ASN A 319 -18.52 19.66 2.02
CA ASN A 319 -19.69 18.85 1.74
C ASN A 319 -20.01 17.86 2.87
N ASP A 320 -21.01 18.16 3.68
CA ASP A 320 -21.45 17.31 4.79
C ASP A 320 -21.90 15.91 4.33
N SER A 321 -22.48 15.78 3.13
CA SER A 321 -22.96 14.50 2.59
C SER A 321 -21.83 13.55 2.16
N LYS A 322 -20.60 14.05 2.05
CA LYS A 322 -19.40 13.27 1.70
C LYS A 322 -18.55 12.92 2.92
N MET A 323 -18.98 13.33 4.10
CA MET A 323 -18.28 13.02 5.33
C MET A 323 -18.35 11.54 5.68
N THR A 324 -17.21 11.01 6.13
CA THR A 324 -17.16 9.70 6.78
C THR A 324 -17.10 9.90 8.30
N ASP A 325 -16.37 9.03 8.99
CA ASP A 325 -15.97 9.14 10.39
C ASP A 325 -15.03 10.33 10.68
N HIS A 326 -14.27 10.79 9.68
CA HIS A 326 -13.31 11.89 9.80
C HIS A 326 -13.36 12.80 8.58
N HIS A 327 -12.76 14.00 8.69
CA HIS A 327 -12.64 14.98 7.61
C HIS A 327 -11.24 15.00 6.98
N GLY A 328 -11.05 15.75 5.90
CA GLY A 328 -9.76 15.96 5.24
C GLY A 328 -8.78 16.73 6.12
N LEU A 329 -7.49 16.46 5.90
CA LEU A 329 -6.40 17.01 6.71
C LEU A 329 -6.29 18.52 6.52
N ILE A 330 -6.37 19.22 7.66
CA ILE A 330 -6.16 20.65 7.78
C ILE A 330 -5.18 20.92 8.92
N ILE A 331 -4.60 22.12 8.93
CA ILE A 331 -3.89 22.62 10.10
C ILE A 331 -4.89 23.00 11.20
N THR A 332 -4.39 23.19 12.41
CA THR A 332 -5.16 23.70 13.56
C THR A 332 -4.77 25.14 13.86
N GLU A 333 -5.38 25.71 14.90
CA GLU A 333 -5.01 27.00 15.47
C GLU A 333 -3.60 27.03 16.08
N ASN A 334 -3.02 25.86 16.40
CA ASN A 334 -1.68 25.77 16.96
C ASN A 334 -0.64 25.77 15.84
N PHE A 335 0.02 26.92 15.65
CA PHE A 335 1.13 27.01 14.71
C PHE A 335 2.40 26.38 15.30
N PRO A 336 3.04 25.42 14.62
CA PRO A 336 4.16 24.68 15.19
C PRO A 336 5.42 25.53 15.31
N GLN A 337 6.19 25.27 16.36
CA GLN A 337 7.56 25.76 16.55
C GLN A 337 8.53 24.59 16.70
N ASN A 338 9.74 24.71 16.15
CA ASN A 338 10.83 23.74 16.33
C ASN A 338 10.53 22.30 15.84
N LEU A 339 9.96 22.15 14.64
CA LEU A 339 9.79 20.85 14.00
C LEU A 339 11.12 20.34 13.39
N SER A 340 11.32 19.03 13.33
CA SER A 340 12.37 18.43 12.49
C SER A 340 12.09 18.66 11.00
N LEU A 341 13.08 18.47 10.12
CA LEU A 341 12.92 18.74 8.68
C LEU A 341 11.76 17.95 8.05
N ASP A 342 11.63 16.66 8.39
CA ASP A 342 10.55 15.83 7.84
C ASP A 342 9.17 16.23 8.41
N GLU A 343 9.09 16.60 9.68
CA GLU A 343 7.87 17.15 10.28
C GLU A 343 7.48 18.50 9.64
N GLN A 344 8.45 19.39 9.39
CA GLN A 344 8.22 20.64 8.66
C GLN A 344 7.70 20.37 7.25
N ASN A 345 8.28 19.40 6.55
CA ASN A 345 7.87 19.05 5.20
C ASN A 345 6.44 18.52 5.17
N ILE A 346 6.08 17.58 6.04
CA ILE A 346 4.71 17.03 6.10
C ILE A 346 3.70 18.10 6.52
N TYR A 347 4.01 18.94 7.51
CA TYR A 347 3.15 20.06 7.87
C TYR A 347 2.96 21.03 6.70
N SER A 348 4.05 21.42 6.02
CA SER A 348 4.02 22.30 4.85
C SER A 348 3.23 21.70 3.69
N MET A 349 3.25 20.38 3.52
CA MET A 349 2.41 19.70 2.52
C MET A 349 0.94 19.86 2.85
N ILE A 350 0.53 19.60 4.09
CA ILE A 350 -0.86 19.76 4.54
C ILE A 350 -1.30 21.22 4.42
N ALA A 351 -0.49 22.16 4.90
CA ALA A 351 -0.76 23.59 4.81
C ALA A 351 -0.88 24.08 3.36
N GLY A 352 0.05 23.68 2.48
CA GLY A 352 -0.01 24.08 1.07
C GLY A 352 -1.20 23.45 0.33
N ARG A 353 -1.53 22.19 0.61
CA ARG A 353 -2.74 21.56 0.05
C ARG A 353 -4.02 22.23 0.53
N MET A 354 -4.06 22.70 1.78
CA MET A 354 -5.16 23.52 2.29
C MET A 354 -5.32 24.80 1.45
N LEU A 355 -4.22 25.51 1.18
CA LEU A 355 -4.27 26.71 0.32
C LEU A 355 -4.67 26.38 -1.12
N GLU A 356 -4.23 25.26 -1.68
CA GLU A 356 -4.68 24.79 -3.00
C GLU A 356 -6.20 24.55 -3.02
N ALA A 357 -6.72 23.79 -2.05
CA ALA A 357 -8.13 23.40 -1.99
C ALA A 357 -9.08 24.61 -1.86
N PHE A 358 -8.67 25.65 -1.14
CA PHE A 358 -9.44 26.88 -0.97
C PHE A 358 -9.13 27.96 -2.02
N SER A 359 -8.22 27.70 -2.95
CA SER A 359 -7.93 28.56 -4.10
C SER A 359 -8.92 28.35 -5.24
N GLY A 360 -9.03 29.36 -6.11
CA GLY A 360 -9.83 29.29 -7.33
C GLY A 360 -9.32 28.24 -8.33
N LYS A 361 -10.18 27.89 -9.28
CA LYS A 361 -9.89 26.93 -10.36
C LYS A 361 -8.71 27.41 -11.23
N CYS A 362 -7.96 26.47 -11.78
CA CYS A 362 -7.01 26.79 -12.85
C CYS A 362 -7.78 26.86 -14.18
N LEU A 363 -7.63 27.97 -14.91
CA LEU A 363 -8.22 28.13 -16.25
C LEU A 363 -7.11 28.01 -17.29
N GLN A 364 -7.25 27.00 -18.14
CA GLN A 364 -6.33 26.69 -19.22
C GLN A 364 -7.01 26.90 -20.57
N GLU A 365 -6.23 27.30 -21.56
CA GLU A 365 -6.64 27.37 -22.95
C GLU A 365 -5.86 26.30 -23.71
N THR A 366 -6.56 25.28 -24.20
CA THR A 366 -5.97 24.21 -24.99
C THR A 366 -6.27 24.45 -26.47
N LEU A 367 -5.25 24.35 -27.31
CA LEU A 367 -5.36 24.35 -28.76
C LEU A 367 -5.00 22.96 -29.29
N SER A 368 -5.83 22.41 -30.17
CA SER A 368 -5.54 21.19 -30.93
C SER A 368 -5.71 21.50 -32.40
N VAL A 369 -4.66 21.29 -33.19
CA VAL A 369 -4.65 21.55 -34.63
C VAL A 369 -4.39 20.24 -35.36
N GLN A 370 -5.19 19.96 -36.38
CA GLN A 370 -4.96 18.86 -37.32
C GLN A 370 -4.72 19.43 -38.71
N ALA A 371 -3.68 18.93 -39.37
CA ALA A 371 -3.37 19.22 -40.76
C ALA A 371 -3.36 17.94 -41.58
N ASP A 372 -3.97 18.00 -42.76
CA ASP A 372 -3.91 16.95 -43.77
C ASP A 372 -2.76 17.21 -44.74
N CYS A 373 -1.95 16.18 -44.96
CA CYS A 373 -0.93 16.17 -46.01
C CYS A 373 -1.18 14.91 -46.86
N ASN A 374 -1.75 15.10 -48.05
CA ASN A 374 -2.10 14.04 -49.00
C ASN A 374 -2.83 12.84 -48.36
N GLY A 375 -3.85 13.12 -47.53
CA GLY A 375 -4.65 12.10 -46.83
C GLY A 375 -4.04 11.54 -45.55
N VAL A 376 -2.87 12.04 -45.11
CA VAL A 376 -2.26 11.70 -43.82
C VAL A 376 -2.47 12.83 -42.82
N SER A 377 -3.09 12.53 -41.68
CA SER A 377 -3.41 13.51 -40.64
C SER A 377 -2.25 13.68 -39.64
N PHE A 378 -1.81 14.92 -39.45
CA PHE A 378 -0.79 15.34 -38.50
C PHE A 378 -1.39 16.28 -37.45
N GLY A 379 -1.11 16.01 -36.17
CA GLY A 379 -1.65 16.77 -35.06
C GLY A 379 -0.58 17.47 -34.22
N ILE A 380 -0.91 18.66 -33.70
CA ILE A 380 -0.17 19.33 -32.63
C ILE A 380 -1.16 19.80 -31.57
N LYS A 381 -0.75 19.73 -30.30
CA LYS A 381 -1.51 20.26 -29.17
C LYS A 381 -0.63 21.25 -28.41
N GLY A 382 -1.25 22.27 -27.84
CA GLY A 382 -0.61 23.20 -26.94
C GLY A 382 -1.59 23.62 -25.84
N CYS A 383 -1.06 24.04 -24.70
CA CYS A 383 -1.85 24.44 -23.55
C CYS A 383 -1.23 25.68 -22.90
N GLN A 384 -2.05 26.69 -22.63
CA GLN A 384 -1.62 27.89 -21.92
C GLN A 384 -2.48 28.11 -20.66
N ILE A 385 -1.83 28.30 -19.51
CA ILE A 385 -2.52 28.71 -18.28
C ILE A 385 -2.90 30.20 -18.41
N LYS A 386 -4.19 30.51 -18.39
CA LYS A 386 -4.70 31.90 -18.38
C LYS A 386 -4.88 32.41 -16.95
N VAL A 387 -5.37 31.54 -16.06
CA VAL A 387 -5.50 31.82 -14.64
C VAL A 387 -4.87 30.66 -13.88
N PRO A 388 -3.76 30.87 -13.14
CA PRO A 388 -3.09 29.79 -12.41
C PRO A 388 -3.99 29.11 -11.38
N GLY A 389 -4.84 29.89 -10.69
CA GLY A 389 -5.68 29.37 -9.62
C GLY A 389 -4.84 28.65 -8.56
N TRP A 390 -5.33 27.50 -8.10
CA TRP A 390 -4.64 26.65 -7.13
C TRP A 390 -3.23 26.19 -7.56
N ARG A 391 -2.95 26.06 -8.87
CA ARG A 391 -1.60 25.68 -9.35
C ARG A 391 -0.52 26.70 -8.99
N GLY A 392 -0.93 27.95 -8.72
CA GLY A 392 -0.03 29.02 -8.30
C GLY A 392 0.53 28.88 -6.88
N ILE A 393 0.00 27.97 -6.04
CA ILE A 393 0.46 27.82 -4.65
C ILE A 393 1.87 27.22 -4.56
N TYR A 394 2.13 26.16 -5.33
CA TYR A 394 3.46 25.54 -5.39
C TYR A 394 4.31 26.07 -6.55
N ASN A 395 3.68 26.69 -7.57
CA ASN A 395 4.31 27.05 -8.85
C ASN A 395 5.12 25.88 -9.43
N GLU A 396 4.61 24.66 -9.27
CA GLU A 396 5.25 23.49 -9.84
C GLU A 396 5.12 23.55 -11.36
N PRO A 397 6.24 23.51 -12.11
CA PRO A 397 6.17 23.43 -13.55
C PRO A 397 5.35 22.20 -13.91
N GLY A 398 4.37 22.35 -14.78
CA GLY A 398 3.51 21.23 -15.17
C GLY A 398 4.38 20.09 -15.73
N GLU A 399 4.04 18.83 -15.47
CA GLU A 399 4.72 17.66 -16.07
C GLU A 399 4.71 17.69 -17.61
N LYS A 400 3.94 18.60 -18.19
CA LYS A 400 3.99 19.03 -19.58
C LYS A 400 3.80 20.55 -19.65
N GLU A 401 4.82 21.31 -19.26
CA GLU A 401 5.05 22.59 -19.92
C GLU A 401 5.46 22.29 -21.37
N GLU A 402 4.48 21.87 -22.19
CA GLU A 402 4.46 22.29 -23.59
C GLU A 402 4.19 23.80 -23.57
N GLU A 403 5.15 24.57 -23.05
CA GLU A 403 5.27 25.98 -23.38
C GLU A 403 5.63 26.03 -24.86
N SER A 404 4.62 25.92 -25.71
CA SER A 404 4.77 26.18 -27.13
C SER A 404 3.63 27.10 -27.52
N PHE A 405 3.99 28.38 -27.53
CA PHE A 405 3.54 29.39 -28.48
C PHE A 405 2.35 28.94 -29.34
N LEU A 406 1.16 29.37 -28.95
CA LEU A 406 -0.02 29.17 -29.76
C LEU A 406 -0.03 30.24 -30.84
N ALA A 407 0.79 30.05 -31.88
CA ALA A 407 0.56 30.75 -33.14
C ALA A 407 -0.90 30.57 -33.55
N GLU A 408 -1.55 31.62 -34.05
CA GLU A 408 -2.95 31.51 -34.46
C GLU A 408 -3.08 30.70 -35.76
N PHE A 409 -3.80 29.58 -35.69
CA PHE A 409 -4.13 28.74 -36.84
C PHE A 409 -5.55 29.03 -37.32
N LYS A 410 -5.78 28.94 -38.63
CA LYS A 410 -7.12 29.02 -39.22
C LYS A 410 -7.43 27.75 -40.01
N GLU A 411 -8.66 27.27 -39.93
CA GLU A 411 -9.11 26.18 -40.80
C GLU A 411 -9.02 26.59 -42.28
N GLY A 412 -8.54 25.67 -43.11
CA GLY A 412 -8.25 25.92 -44.51
C GLY A 412 -6.90 26.58 -44.78
N GLU A 413 -6.17 27.02 -43.76
CA GLU A 413 -4.82 27.56 -43.90
C GLU A 413 -3.86 26.50 -44.48
N THR A 414 -2.92 26.94 -45.33
CA THR A 414 -1.89 26.08 -45.89
C THR A 414 -0.55 26.33 -45.19
N LEU A 415 0.04 25.27 -44.66
CA LEU A 415 1.32 25.26 -43.96
C LEU A 415 2.42 24.71 -44.89
N PRO A 416 3.63 25.31 -44.92
CA PRO A 416 4.75 24.76 -45.68
C PRO A 416 5.27 23.47 -45.04
N VAL A 417 5.55 22.45 -45.84
CA VAL A 417 6.22 21.21 -45.40
C VAL A 417 7.72 21.45 -45.51
N LEU A 418 8.43 21.50 -44.37
CA LEU A 418 9.88 21.63 -44.32
C LEU A 418 10.57 20.27 -44.44
N SER A 419 10.08 19.28 -43.69
CA SER A 419 10.51 17.88 -43.79
C SER A 419 9.44 16.93 -43.27
N ILE A 420 9.51 15.67 -43.70
CA ILE A 420 8.79 14.55 -43.10
C ILE A 420 9.80 13.61 -42.46
N ASP A 421 9.80 13.59 -41.13
CA ASP A 421 10.72 12.78 -40.34
C ASP A 421 10.01 11.51 -39.83
N THR A 422 10.80 10.49 -39.47
CA THR A 422 10.31 9.31 -38.78
C THR A 422 10.64 9.39 -37.31
N LEU A 423 9.62 9.42 -36.47
CA LEU A 423 9.75 9.26 -35.02
C LEU A 423 9.71 7.79 -34.67
N THR A 424 10.87 7.24 -34.29
CA THR A 424 10.95 5.86 -33.77
C THR A 424 10.74 5.87 -32.27
N ARG A 425 9.74 5.14 -31.80
CA ARG A 425 9.47 4.93 -30.37
C ARG A 425 9.54 3.45 -30.05
N LYS A 426 9.69 3.17 -28.75
CA LYS A 426 9.65 1.82 -28.20
C LYS A 426 8.47 1.73 -27.24
N THR A 427 7.74 0.64 -27.30
CA THR A 427 6.79 0.28 -26.23
C THR A 427 7.56 0.17 -24.91
N LYS A 428 6.90 0.50 -23.80
CA LYS A 428 7.47 0.42 -22.46
C LYS A 428 6.52 -0.39 -21.58
N PRO A 429 7.04 -1.25 -20.68
CA PRO A 429 6.20 -1.87 -19.68
C PRO A 429 5.65 -0.82 -18.71
N GLN A 430 4.58 -1.18 -18.02
CA GLN A 430 4.15 -0.45 -16.82
C GLN A 430 5.31 -0.39 -15.82
N PRO A 431 5.61 0.78 -15.21
CA PRO A 431 6.64 0.86 -14.19
C PRO A 431 6.36 -0.10 -13.02
N ILE A 432 7.43 -0.65 -12.45
CA ILE A 432 7.38 -1.40 -11.19
C ILE A 432 6.76 -0.50 -10.12
N PHE A 433 6.00 -1.10 -9.20
CA PHE A 433 5.38 -0.34 -8.13
C PHE A 433 6.43 0.35 -7.25
N THR A 434 6.17 1.62 -6.99
CA THR A 434 6.64 2.35 -5.79
C THR A 434 5.58 2.23 -4.70
N GLU A 435 5.88 2.65 -3.47
CA GLU A 435 4.84 2.73 -2.43
C GLU A 435 3.68 3.67 -2.85
N ALA A 436 3.97 4.82 -3.46
CA ALA A 436 2.92 5.73 -3.94
C ALA A 436 1.99 5.08 -4.98
N SER A 437 2.57 4.36 -5.95
CA SER A 437 1.77 3.72 -7.01
C SER A 437 1.07 2.45 -6.52
N LEU A 438 1.64 1.74 -5.54
CA LEU A 438 0.97 0.62 -4.89
C LEU A 438 -0.21 1.08 -4.04
N LEU A 439 -0.06 2.14 -3.24
CA LEU A 439 -1.14 2.73 -2.46
C LEU A 439 -2.31 3.17 -3.35
N ALA A 440 -2.01 3.84 -4.48
CA ALA A 440 -3.01 4.21 -5.47
C ALA A 440 -3.72 2.98 -6.06
N ALA A 441 -2.98 1.90 -6.32
CA ALA A 441 -3.54 0.67 -6.84
C ALA A 441 -4.41 -0.05 -5.79
N MET A 442 -3.99 -0.09 -4.52
CA MET A 442 -4.77 -0.67 -3.41
C MET A 442 -6.08 0.10 -3.19
N GLU A 443 -6.04 1.43 -3.26
CA GLU A 443 -7.23 2.28 -3.17
C GLU A 443 -8.19 2.10 -4.36
N GLY A 444 -7.64 2.07 -5.58
CA GLY A 444 -8.43 2.02 -6.81
C GLY A 444 -8.83 0.62 -7.29
N CYS A 445 -8.38 -0.45 -6.66
CA CYS A 445 -8.53 -1.82 -7.19
C CYS A 445 -9.99 -2.25 -7.37
N GLY A 446 -10.91 -1.72 -6.57
CA GLY A 446 -12.34 -2.02 -6.66
C GLY A 446 -12.99 -1.60 -7.98
N ARG A 447 -12.43 -0.59 -8.67
CA ARG A 447 -12.98 -0.06 -9.94
C ARG A 447 -12.93 -1.06 -11.09
N ASN A 448 -12.02 -2.03 -11.00
CA ASN A 448 -11.77 -3.04 -12.04
C ASN A 448 -12.57 -4.33 -11.82
N LEU A 449 -13.40 -4.40 -10.78
CA LEU A 449 -14.26 -5.56 -10.54
C LEU A 449 -15.34 -5.66 -11.62
N SER A 450 -15.91 -6.84 -11.84
CA SER A 450 -16.97 -7.03 -12.83
C SER A 450 -18.37 -6.80 -12.24
N ASP A 451 -18.56 -7.13 -10.97
CA ASP A 451 -19.84 -6.98 -10.26
C ASP A 451 -20.02 -5.54 -9.72
N GLU A 452 -21.14 -4.91 -10.04
CA GLU A 452 -21.42 -3.52 -9.64
C GLU A 452 -21.62 -3.34 -8.13
N LYS A 453 -22.17 -4.35 -7.42
CA LYS A 453 -22.30 -4.27 -5.96
C LYS A 453 -20.94 -4.36 -5.29
N GLU A 454 -20.04 -5.21 -5.80
CA GLU A 454 -18.67 -5.29 -5.30
C GLU A 454 -17.89 -3.99 -5.58
N LYS A 455 -18.07 -3.38 -6.77
CA LYS A 455 -17.49 -2.06 -7.08
C LYS A 455 -17.91 -1.00 -6.09
N GLU A 456 -19.23 -0.88 -5.84
CA GLU A 456 -19.75 0.14 -4.94
C GLU A 456 -19.29 -0.11 -3.49
N ALA A 457 -19.26 -1.38 -3.03
CA ALA A 457 -18.77 -1.72 -1.69
C ALA A 457 -17.27 -1.43 -1.49
N MET A 458 -16.46 -1.44 -2.56
CA MET A 458 -15.02 -1.15 -2.50
C MET A 458 -14.64 0.27 -2.92
N LYS A 459 -15.61 1.10 -3.33
CA LYS A 459 -15.37 2.41 -3.93
C LYS A 459 -14.55 3.35 -3.06
N ASP A 460 -14.84 3.37 -1.76
CA ASP A 460 -14.21 4.28 -0.81
C ASP A 460 -13.06 3.62 -0.03
N SER A 461 -13.12 2.30 0.18
CA SER A 461 -12.12 1.59 0.99
C SER A 461 -11.02 0.90 0.18
N GLY A 462 -11.26 0.51 -1.07
CA GLY A 462 -10.33 -0.34 -1.81
C GLY A 462 -9.90 -1.59 -1.02
N LEU A 463 -8.66 -2.03 -1.24
CA LEU A 463 -8.03 -3.14 -0.52
C LEU A 463 -7.37 -2.64 0.78
N GLY A 464 -8.05 -2.85 1.90
CA GLY A 464 -7.63 -2.37 3.23
C GLY A 464 -7.90 -0.88 3.44
N THR A 465 -8.07 -0.46 4.68
CA THR A 465 -8.40 0.94 5.03
C THR A 465 -7.15 1.83 4.96
N PRO A 466 -7.29 3.16 4.78
CA PRO A 466 -6.16 4.10 4.78
C PRO A 466 -5.19 3.88 5.95
N ALA A 467 -5.71 3.62 7.16
CA ALA A 467 -4.92 3.37 8.37
C ALA A 467 -4.14 2.04 8.39
N THR A 468 -4.44 1.08 7.50
CA THR A 468 -3.86 -0.27 7.50
C THR A 468 -2.97 -0.57 6.30
N ARG A 469 -3.10 0.17 5.20
CA ARG A 469 -2.32 -0.06 3.96
C ARG A 469 -0.81 0.01 4.20
N ALA A 470 -0.33 1.00 4.95
CA ALA A 470 1.09 1.14 5.31
C ALA A 470 1.60 -0.09 6.09
N GLY A 471 0.87 -0.50 7.14
CA GLY A 471 1.21 -1.68 7.93
C GLY A 471 1.18 -2.99 7.12
N ILE A 472 0.37 -3.09 6.07
CA ILE A 472 0.39 -4.24 5.15
C ILE A 472 1.67 -4.26 4.30
N ILE A 473 2.11 -3.11 3.80
CA ILE A 473 3.38 -3.00 3.06
C ILE A 473 4.55 -3.40 3.98
N GLU A 474 4.60 -2.88 5.20
CA GLU A 474 5.63 -3.26 6.18
C GLU A 474 5.54 -4.74 6.56
N LEU A 475 4.34 -5.32 6.63
CA LEU A 475 4.16 -6.75 6.88
C LEU A 475 4.77 -7.60 5.76
N LEU A 476 4.51 -7.26 4.48
CA LEU A 476 5.10 -7.98 3.35
C LEU A 476 6.63 -7.91 3.36
N ILE A 477 7.19 -6.78 3.76
CA ILE A 477 8.64 -6.58 3.89
C ILE A 477 9.20 -7.37 5.08
N ALA A 478 8.57 -7.30 6.25
CA ALA A 478 8.96 -8.04 7.45
C ALA A 478 8.86 -9.57 7.27
N ARG A 479 7.98 -10.02 6.36
CA ARG A 479 7.87 -11.43 5.97
C ARG A 479 8.84 -11.83 4.86
N HIS A 480 9.67 -10.91 4.38
CA HIS A 480 10.60 -11.09 3.27
C HIS A 480 9.91 -11.55 1.98
N TYR A 481 8.68 -11.09 1.72
CA TYR A 481 8.01 -11.30 0.43
C TYR A 481 8.36 -10.21 -0.58
N VAL A 482 8.58 -9.01 -0.09
CA VAL A 482 8.89 -7.82 -0.90
C VAL A 482 10.08 -7.13 -0.25
N GLU A 483 10.90 -6.47 -1.05
CA GLU A 483 11.96 -5.60 -0.57
C GLU A 483 11.94 -4.25 -1.30
N ARG A 484 12.52 -3.25 -0.65
CA ARG A 484 12.71 -1.91 -1.22
C ARG A 484 14.01 -1.90 -2.03
N SER A 485 13.90 -1.60 -3.31
CA SER A 485 15.04 -1.36 -4.21
C SER A 485 14.96 0.07 -4.73
N GLY A 486 15.70 0.97 -4.08
CA GLY A 486 15.50 2.41 -4.23
C GLY A 486 14.07 2.80 -3.83
N ARG A 487 13.33 3.46 -4.73
CA ARG A 487 11.91 3.81 -4.53
C ARG A 487 10.94 2.69 -4.93
N SER A 488 11.44 1.62 -5.54
CA SER A 488 10.62 0.53 -6.06
C SER A 488 10.43 -0.58 -5.02
N LEU A 489 9.29 -1.25 -5.10
CA LEU A 489 8.97 -2.46 -4.36
C LEU A 489 9.12 -3.65 -5.32
N ILE A 490 10.06 -4.54 -5.02
CA ILE A 490 10.32 -5.74 -5.83
C ILE A 490 10.03 -7.00 -5.00
N PRO A 491 9.43 -8.04 -5.61
CA PRO A 491 9.22 -9.30 -4.92
C PRO A 491 10.56 -10.03 -4.73
N THR A 492 10.73 -10.66 -3.56
CA THR A 492 11.87 -11.55 -3.31
C THR A 492 11.61 -12.93 -3.95
N PRO A 493 12.60 -13.84 -4.03
CA PRO A 493 12.34 -15.22 -4.44
C PRO A 493 11.25 -15.91 -3.60
N LYS A 494 11.18 -15.61 -2.30
CA LYS A 494 10.14 -16.12 -1.41
C LYS A 494 8.77 -15.54 -1.76
N GLY A 495 8.69 -14.26 -2.09
CA GLY A 495 7.44 -13.62 -2.52
C GLY A 495 6.90 -14.19 -3.83
N LEU A 496 7.79 -14.45 -4.79
CA LEU A 496 7.44 -15.11 -6.06
C LEU A 496 6.99 -16.56 -5.84
N GLU A 497 7.69 -17.33 -5.00
CA GLU A 497 7.26 -18.71 -4.63
C GLU A 497 5.85 -18.70 -4.05
N VAL A 498 5.57 -17.82 -3.08
CA VAL A 498 4.23 -17.73 -2.48
C VAL A 498 3.20 -17.29 -3.51
N TYR A 499 3.52 -16.31 -4.34
CA TYR A 499 2.64 -15.87 -5.42
C TYR A 499 2.30 -17.01 -6.38
N ASP A 500 3.28 -17.78 -6.85
CA ASP A 500 3.04 -18.90 -7.76
C ASP A 500 2.13 -19.97 -7.16
N ILE A 501 2.21 -20.20 -5.85
CA ILE A 501 1.35 -21.13 -5.13
C ILE A 501 -0.12 -20.62 -5.05
N VAL A 502 -0.32 -19.32 -4.87
CA VAL A 502 -1.63 -18.75 -4.53
C VAL A 502 -2.29 -17.90 -5.62
N LYS A 503 -1.61 -17.59 -6.74
CA LYS A 503 -2.10 -16.66 -7.77
C LYS A 503 -3.45 -17.05 -8.39
N GLU A 504 -3.70 -18.35 -8.56
CA GLU A 504 -4.98 -18.88 -9.07
C GLU A 504 -6.02 -19.11 -7.95
N LYS A 505 -5.66 -18.84 -6.69
CA LYS A 505 -6.54 -19.05 -5.54
C LYS A 505 -7.33 -17.80 -5.23
N MET A 506 -8.53 -18.03 -4.74
CA MET A 506 -9.47 -17.00 -4.28
C MET A 506 -8.83 -15.96 -3.33
N ILE A 507 -7.91 -16.37 -2.44
CA ILE A 507 -7.27 -15.49 -1.46
C ILE A 507 -6.36 -14.43 -2.10
N ALA A 508 -5.89 -14.64 -3.33
CA ALA A 508 -5.08 -13.68 -4.07
C ALA A 508 -5.92 -12.72 -4.94
N ASN A 509 -7.23 -12.94 -5.04
CA ASN A 509 -8.11 -12.18 -5.90
C ASN A 509 -8.80 -11.03 -5.14
N VAL A 510 -8.71 -9.81 -5.68
CA VAL A 510 -9.36 -8.61 -5.11
C VAL A 510 -10.87 -8.77 -4.98
N SER A 511 -11.53 -9.51 -5.88
CA SER A 511 -12.98 -9.77 -5.81
C SER A 511 -13.41 -10.50 -4.54
N MET A 512 -12.53 -11.30 -3.92
CA MET A 512 -12.85 -11.93 -2.64
C MET A 512 -13.07 -10.86 -1.57
N THR A 513 -12.20 -9.86 -1.52
CA THR A 513 -12.35 -8.71 -0.62
C THR A 513 -13.62 -7.93 -0.95
N GLY A 514 -13.92 -7.68 -2.23
CA GLY A 514 -15.15 -6.98 -2.63
C GLY A 514 -16.42 -7.66 -2.18
N ARG A 515 -16.50 -8.98 -2.34
CA ARG A 515 -17.63 -9.79 -1.83
C ARG A 515 -17.78 -9.70 -0.33
N TRP A 516 -16.67 -9.72 0.41
CA TRP A 516 -16.73 -9.61 1.87
C TRP A 516 -17.22 -8.23 2.30
N GLU A 517 -16.71 -7.16 1.69
CA GLU A 517 -17.16 -5.81 2.04
C GLU A 517 -18.64 -5.59 1.73
N CYS A 518 -19.12 -6.15 0.61
CA CYS A 518 -20.55 -6.16 0.28
C CYS A 518 -21.38 -6.90 1.36
N ALA A 519 -20.99 -8.13 1.71
CA ALA A 519 -21.70 -8.91 2.73
C ALA A 519 -21.66 -8.24 4.13
N LEU A 520 -20.53 -7.62 4.49
CA LEU A 520 -20.39 -6.88 5.74
C LEU A 520 -21.29 -5.63 5.78
N HIS A 521 -21.47 -4.95 4.64
CA HIS A 521 -22.43 -3.85 4.52
C HIS A 521 -23.88 -4.33 4.60
N GLU A 522 -24.19 -5.52 4.07
CA GLU A 522 -25.51 -6.14 4.23
C GLU A 522 -25.81 -6.51 5.69
N ILE A 523 -24.81 -6.95 6.46
CA ILE A 523 -24.96 -7.15 7.92
C ILE A 523 -25.20 -5.82 8.62
N GLU A 524 -24.42 -4.78 8.29
CA GLU A 524 -24.53 -3.45 8.87
C GLU A 524 -25.90 -2.82 8.66
N THR A 525 -26.49 -3.03 7.48
CA THR A 525 -27.85 -2.57 7.13
C THR A 525 -28.97 -3.52 7.57
N GLY A 526 -28.63 -4.65 8.22
CA GLY A 526 -29.60 -5.64 8.71
C GLY A 526 -30.27 -6.47 7.63
N LYS A 527 -29.75 -6.46 6.39
CA LYS A 527 -30.29 -7.23 5.25
C LYS A 527 -29.94 -8.72 5.33
N VAL A 528 -28.77 -9.05 5.90
CA VAL A 528 -28.26 -10.44 6.00
C VAL A 528 -27.86 -10.76 7.44
N PRO A 529 -28.26 -11.92 7.99
CA PRO A 529 -27.80 -12.39 9.30
C PRO A 529 -26.29 -12.64 9.33
N THR A 530 -25.65 -12.36 10.46
CA THR A 530 -24.20 -12.59 10.64
C THR A 530 -23.81 -14.05 10.48
N GLU A 531 -24.72 -14.97 10.83
CA GLU A 531 -24.53 -16.42 10.76
C GLU A 531 -24.32 -16.91 9.32
N THR A 532 -25.03 -16.30 8.36
CA THR A 532 -24.87 -16.61 6.94
C THR A 532 -23.46 -16.28 6.46
N PHE A 533 -22.96 -15.09 6.82
CA PHE A 533 -21.60 -14.70 6.49
C PHE A 533 -20.57 -15.62 7.16
N THR A 534 -20.69 -15.86 8.47
CA THR A 534 -19.78 -16.74 9.21
C THR A 534 -19.77 -18.17 8.66
N GLY A 535 -20.93 -18.69 8.25
CA GLY A 535 -21.03 -19.99 7.56
C GLY A 535 -20.22 -20.03 6.26
N ASN A 536 -20.34 -18.99 5.43
CA ASN A 536 -19.57 -18.86 4.19
C ASN A 536 -18.06 -18.78 4.46
N ILE A 537 -17.64 -18.02 5.48
CA ILE A 537 -16.24 -17.91 5.90
C ILE A 537 -15.69 -19.26 6.34
N ASN A 538 -16.44 -20.00 7.17
CA ASN A 538 -16.02 -21.31 7.66
C ASN A 538 -15.89 -22.33 6.51
N SER A 539 -16.81 -22.30 5.55
CA SER A 539 -16.73 -23.13 4.34
C SER A 539 -15.50 -22.78 3.50
N TYR A 540 -15.24 -21.49 3.30
CA TYR A 540 -14.06 -21.04 2.58
C TYR A 540 -12.76 -21.40 3.29
N ALA A 541 -12.70 -21.29 4.62
CA ALA A 541 -11.55 -21.69 5.41
C ALA A 541 -11.22 -23.18 5.24
N ARG A 542 -12.24 -24.06 5.22
CA ARG A 542 -12.06 -25.48 4.91
C ARG A 542 -11.52 -25.70 3.51
N GLN A 543 -12.09 -25.00 2.52
CA GLN A 543 -11.66 -25.09 1.13
C GLN A 543 -10.19 -24.70 0.97
N ILE A 544 -9.79 -23.50 1.42
CA ILE A 544 -8.42 -23.01 1.24
C ILE A 544 -7.41 -23.87 1.99
N THR A 545 -7.75 -24.34 3.19
CA THR A 545 -6.91 -25.27 3.94
C THR A 545 -6.69 -26.58 3.18
N SER A 546 -7.77 -27.19 2.65
CA SER A 546 -7.66 -28.41 1.86
C SER A 546 -6.80 -28.20 0.62
N GLU A 547 -7.08 -27.14 -0.15
CA GLU A 547 -6.34 -26.82 -1.37
C GLU A 547 -4.84 -26.65 -1.14
N LEU A 548 -4.45 -26.00 -0.05
CA LEU A 548 -3.05 -25.76 0.30
C LEU A 548 -2.37 -27.04 0.82
N LEU A 549 -3.06 -27.82 1.65
CA LEU A 549 -2.54 -29.05 2.24
C LEU A 549 -2.39 -30.22 1.24
N THR A 550 -3.03 -30.14 0.08
CA THR A 550 -2.88 -31.11 -1.02
C THR A 550 -1.72 -30.79 -1.95
N LEU A 551 -1.10 -29.61 -1.82
CA LEU A 551 0.03 -29.23 -2.66
C LEU A 551 1.22 -30.16 -2.40
N LYS A 552 1.69 -30.79 -3.47
CA LYS A 552 3.02 -31.40 -3.51
C LYS A 552 3.98 -30.31 -3.98
N LEU A 553 4.60 -29.64 -3.03
CA LEU A 553 5.66 -28.69 -3.33
C LEU A 553 6.94 -29.50 -3.52
N ASP A 554 7.29 -29.76 -4.77
CA ASP A 554 8.57 -30.37 -5.11
C ASP A 554 9.67 -29.37 -4.74
N TYR A 555 10.41 -29.71 -3.69
CA TYR A 555 11.66 -29.04 -3.34
C TYR A 555 12.80 -29.87 -3.93
N PRO A 556 13.26 -29.57 -5.16
CA PRO A 556 14.30 -30.36 -5.82
C PRO A 556 15.64 -30.43 -5.07
N ASP A 557 15.85 -29.61 -4.04
CA ASP A 557 17.12 -29.48 -3.32
C ASP A 557 17.14 -30.07 -1.89
N LEU A 558 16.15 -30.87 -1.51
CA LEU A 558 16.27 -31.66 -0.28
C LEU A 558 17.20 -32.86 -0.54
N LEU A 559 18.51 -32.62 -0.47
CA LEU A 559 19.50 -33.68 -0.48
C LEU A 559 19.36 -34.53 0.78
N HIS A 560 19.05 -35.81 0.57
CA HIS A 560 19.02 -36.81 1.62
C HIS A 560 20.41 -37.42 1.75
N CYS A 561 21.01 -37.34 2.93
CA CYS A 561 22.29 -37.98 3.22
C CYS A 561 22.26 -38.68 4.60
N LYS A 562 23.21 -39.60 4.81
CA LYS A 562 23.36 -40.29 6.09
C LYS A 562 23.75 -39.31 7.19
N CYS A 563 23.15 -39.47 8.36
CA CYS A 563 23.52 -38.72 9.55
C CYS A 563 24.91 -39.19 10.02
N PRO A 564 25.91 -38.30 10.17
CA PRO A 564 27.22 -38.70 10.67
C PRO A 564 27.18 -39.15 12.14
N LYS A 565 26.13 -38.77 12.90
CA LYS A 565 25.96 -39.13 14.32
C LYS A 565 25.27 -40.47 14.55
N CYS A 566 24.14 -40.74 13.88
CA CYS A 566 23.37 -41.98 14.10
C CYS A 566 23.33 -42.93 12.89
N GLY A 567 23.87 -42.54 11.74
CA GLY A 567 23.88 -43.35 10.52
C GLY A 567 22.57 -43.40 9.73
N ALA A 568 21.47 -42.84 10.25
CA ALA A 568 20.16 -42.84 9.58
C ALA A 568 20.16 -41.96 8.30
N GLU A 569 19.47 -42.39 7.24
CA GLU A 569 19.29 -41.65 5.98
C GLU A 569 18.19 -40.56 6.08
N THR A 570 18.23 -39.76 7.15
CA THR A 570 17.16 -38.81 7.51
C THR A 570 17.65 -37.38 7.69
N ILE A 571 18.86 -37.04 7.24
CA ILE A 571 19.31 -35.63 7.27
C ILE A 571 18.54 -34.84 6.22
N THR A 572 17.93 -33.74 6.66
CA THR A 572 17.29 -32.74 5.81
C THR A 572 18.13 -31.46 5.88
N VAL A 573 18.63 -30.99 4.73
CA VAL A 573 19.38 -29.72 4.62
C VAL A 573 18.40 -28.57 4.41
N PHE A 574 18.20 -27.75 5.44
CA PHE A 574 17.40 -26.52 5.35
C PHE A 574 18.29 -25.31 5.02
N ASN A 575 17.67 -24.16 4.72
CA ASN A 575 18.41 -22.92 4.41
C ASN A 575 19.36 -22.48 5.53
N LYS A 576 19.08 -22.77 6.81
CA LYS A 576 19.93 -22.32 7.92
C LYS A 576 20.71 -23.43 8.61
N VAL A 577 20.28 -24.68 8.45
CA VAL A 577 20.77 -25.81 9.24
C VAL A 577 20.47 -27.11 8.52
N ALA A 578 21.37 -28.09 8.60
CA ALA A 578 21.05 -29.48 8.33
C ALA A 578 20.71 -30.19 9.64
N LYS A 579 19.58 -30.88 9.69
CA LYS A 579 19.07 -31.54 10.90
C LYS A 579 18.76 -33.00 10.62
N CYS A 580 19.05 -33.88 11.58
CA CYS A 580 18.61 -35.28 11.53
C CYS A 580 17.12 -35.40 11.85
N GLY A 581 16.40 -36.18 11.04
CA GLY A 581 14.97 -36.46 11.21
C GLY A 581 14.65 -37.49 12.27
N ASP A 582 15.64 -38.20 12.80
CA ASP A 582 15.47 -39.15 13.90
C ASP A 582 15.23 -38.40 15.23
N PRO A 583 14.08 -38.61 15.92
CA PRO A 583 13.75 -37.95 17.18
C PRO A 583 14.78 -38.15 18.30
N ASP A 584 15.50 -39.29 18.28
CA ASP A 584 16.49 -39.63 19.30
C ASP A 584 17.89 -39.08 18.95
N CYS A 585 18.06 -38.47 17.77
CA CYS A 585 19.32 -37.91 17.29
C CYS A 585 19.29 -36.38 17.21
N ALA A 586 19.89 -35.72 18.20
CA ALA A 586 19.99 -34.25 18.26
C ALA A 586 21.08 -33.63 17.34
N PHE A 587 21.41 -34.24 16.19
CA PHE A 587 22.44 -33.71 15.29
C PHE A 587 21.96 -32.44 14.55
N LEU A 588 22.80 -31.40 14.55
CA LEU A 588 22.58 -30.13 13.85
C LEU A 588 23.90 -29.63 13.24
N LEU A 589 23.86 -29.20 11.98
CA LEU A 589 24.95 -28.51 11.29
C LEU A 589 24.46 -27.17 10.75
N PHE A 590 24.90 -26.06 11.34
CA PHE A 590 24.50 -24.72 10.88
C PHE A 590 25.17 -24.36 9.55
N ARG A 591 24.41 -23.69 8.66
CA ARG A 591 24.93 -23.20 7.38
C ARG A 591 25.90 -22.03 7.56
N THR A 592 25.72 -21.22 8.60
CA THR A 592 26.61 -20.08 8.88
C THR A 592 27.71 -20.48 9.86
N PHE A 593 28.96 -20.25 9.46
CA PHE A 593 30.13 -20.46 10.31
C PHE A 593 31.08 -19.26 10.22
N ASN A 594 31.45 -18.67 11.37
CA ASN A 594 32.32 -17.49 11.47
C ASN A 594 31.96 -16.35 10.49
N GLY A 595 30.66 -16.05 10.40
CA GLY A 595 30.14 -14.96 9.56
C GLY A 595 30.05 -15.28 8.06
N ARG A 596 30.36 -16.51 7.65
CA ARG A 596 30.23 -16.98 6.27
C ARG A 596 29.12 -18.02 6.14
N GLU A 597 28.35 -17.92 5.08
CA GLU A 597 27.35 -18.93 4.70
C GLU A 597 28.00 -20.02 3.83
N LEU A 598 27.81 -21.28 4.22
CA LEU A 598 28.31 -22.45 3.51
C LEU A 598 27.36 -22.80 2.34
N THR A 599 27.95 -23.21 1.21
CA THR A 599 27.17 -23.73 0.08
C THR A 599 26.66 -25.14 0.36
N ASP A 600 25.64 -25.60 -0.37
CA ASP A 600 25.10 -26.96 -0.20
C ASP A 600 26.19 -28.02 -0.35
N ASN A 601 27.04 -27.88 -1.37
CA ASN A 601 28.20 -28.77 -1.56
C ASN A 601 29.17 -28.78 -0.37
N GLN A 602 29.41 -27.64 0.28
CA GLN A 602 30.27 -27.57 1.46
C GLN A 602 29.61 -28.27 2.66
N MET A 603 28.31 -28.06 2.86
CA MET A 603 27.57 -28.76 3.91
C MET A 603 27.55 -30.28 3.67
N LEU A 604 27.39 -30.72 2.43
CA LEU A 604 27.40 -32.13 2.06
C LEU A 604 28.77 -32.79 2.30
N LEU A 605 29.87 -32.11 1.99
CA LEU A 605 31.21 -32.61 2.30
C LEU A 605 31.36 -32.89 3.80
N LEU A 606 30.95 -31.93 4.63
CA LEU A 606 30.99 -32.09 6.10
C LEU A 606 30.11 -33.25 6.57
N LEU A 607 28.89 -33.37 6.04
CA LEU A 607 27.98 -34.47 6.38
C LEU A 607 28.48 -35.85 5.93
N GLN A 608 29.34 -35.89 4.91
CA GLN A 608 30.03 -37.10 4.44
C GLN A 608 31.33 -37.40 5.21
N GLY A 609 31.66 -36.62 6.26
CA GLY A 609 32.92 -36.76 6.99
C GLY A 609 34.15 -36.32 6.19
N LYS A 610 33.97 -35.48 5.17
CA LYS A 610 35.07 -34.93 4.36
C LYS A 610 35.35 -33.49 4.74
N CYS A 611 36.59 -33.06 4.52
CA CYS A 611 36.97 -31.67 4.67
C CYS A 611 36.54 -30.81 3.47
N THR A 612 36.26 -29.54 3.72
CA THR A 612 36.07 -28.55 2.64
C THR A 612 37.41 -28.15 2.04
N GLY A 613 37.41 -27.55 0.85
CA GLY A 613 38.56 -26.76 0.38
C GLY A 613 38.84 -25.55 1.30
N TYR A 614 39.93 -24.82 1.05
CA TYR A 614 40.24 -23.61 1.82
C TYR A 614 39.24 -22.49 1.54
N LEU A 615 38.52 -22.10 2.59
CA LEU A 615 37.47 -21.10 2.58
C LEU A 615 38.00 -19.79 3.19
N LYS A 616 37.57 -18.64 2.65
CA LYS A 616 37.97 -17.31 3.13
C LYS A 616 37.06 -16.85 4.27
N PHE A 617 37.65 -16.44 5.39
CA PHE A 617 36.96 -15.92 6.57
C PHE A 617 37.55 -14.58 7.03
N THR A 618 36.81 -13.88 7.88
CA THR A 618 37.26 -12.65 8.55
C THR A 618 37.11 -12.82 10.05
N SER A 619 38.19 -12.64 10.81
CA SER A 619 38.15 -12.75 12.28
C SER A 619 37.37 -11.60 12.92
N LYS A 620 36.99 -11.74 14.20
CA LYS A 620 36.36 -10.66 14.97
C LYS A 620 37.18 -9.36 15.03
N LYS A 621 38.49 -9.43 14.77
CA LYS A 621 39.41 -8.28 14.69
C LYS A 621 39.63 -7.77 13.26
N GLY A 622 38.83 -8.21 12.29
CA GLY A 622 38.91 -7.79 10.88
C GLY A 622 40.01 -8.46 10.05
N LYS A 623 40.78 -9.41 10.61
CA LYS A 623 41.88 -10.07 9.90
C LYS A 623 41.34 -11.19 9.00
N LYS A 624 41.68 -11.16 7.71
CA LYS A 624 41.33 -12.22 6.74
C LYS A 624 42.19 -13.46 6.94
N TYR A 625 41.59 -14.64 6.87
CA TYR A 625 42.30 -15.92 6.91
C TYR A 625 41.63 -16.96 5.99
N GLU A 626 42.38 -17.99 5.60
CA GLU A 626 41.86 -19.13 4.85
C GLU A 626 41.96 -20.39 5.69
N ALA A 627 40.89 -21.19 5.71
CA ALA A 627 40.85 -22.45 6.45
C ALA A 627 39.93 -23.48 5.78
N SER A 628 40.27 -24.77 5.88
CA SER A 628 39.36 -25.87 5.60
C SER A 628 38.56 -26.23 6.85
N LEU A 629 37.33 -26.69 6.65
CA LEU A 629 36.43 -27.12 7.71
C LEU A 629 36.25 -28.64 7.65
N GLU A 630 36.16 -29.29 8.81
CA GLU A 630 35.77 -30.69 8.96
C GLU A 630 34.93 -30.89 10.21
N LEU A 631 34.29 -32.05 10.39
CA LEU A 631 33.59 -32.38 11.63
C LEU A 631 34.52 -33.18 12.55
N ASP A 632 34.63 -32.76 13.80
CA ASP A 632 35.32 -33.51 14.85
C ASP A 632 34.52 -34.73 15.33
N ASP A 633 35.11 -35.53 16.22
CA ASP A 633 34.47 -36.70 16.83
C ASP A 633 33.19 -36.36 17.64
N ASN A 634 32.99 -35.09 17.98
CA ASN A 634 31.79 -34.57 18.65
C ASN A 634 30.81 -33.92 17.67
N TYR A 635 31.03 -34.06 16.36
CA TYR A 635 30.21 -33.51 15.30
C TYR A 635 30.14 -31.99 15.25
N LYS A 636 31.16 -31.31 15.76
CA LYS A 636 31.33 -29.85 15.67
C LYS A 636 32.30 -29.51 14.55
N ILE A 637 32.16 -28.32 14.00
CA ILE A 637 33.07 -27.82 12.96
C ILE A 637 34.43 -27.53 13.60
N ASP A 638 35.46 -28.25 13.15
CA ASP A 638 36.87 -27.95 13.41
C ASP A 638 37.51 -27.21 12.22
N ILE A 639 38.58 -26.48 12.48
CA ILE A 639 39.22 -25.56 11.54
C ILE A 639 40.69 -25.91 11.35
N THR A 640 41.07 -26.23 10.11
CA THR A 640 42.48 -26.37 9.72
C THR A 640 42.92 -25.16 8.89
N PHE A 641 43.82 -24.35 9.46
CA PHE A 641 44.33 -23.14 8.80
C PHE A 641 45.27 -23.47 7.65
N LYS A 642 45.23 -22.66 6.60
CA LYS A 642 46.18 -22.78 5.48
C LYS A 642 47.57 -22.34 5.93
N ASP A 643 48.52 -23.27 5.96
CA ASP A 643 49.93 -22.97 6.27
C ASP A 643 50.53 -22.02 5.23
N ASN A 644 50.77 -20.78 5.62
CA ASN A 644 51.62 -19.86 4.86
C ASN A 644 53.09 -20.09 5.27
N LYS A 645 53.73 -21.16 4.78
CA LYS A 645 55.20 -21.16 4.75
C LYS A 645 55.67 -20.12 3.73
N PRO A 646 56.54 -19.17 4.09
CA PRO A 646 57.12 -18.27 3.10
C PRO A 646 57.96 -19.11 2.11
N ARG A 647 57.73 -18.92 0.81
CA ARG A 647 58.70 -19.39 -0.20
C ARG A 647 60.03 -18.66 0.10
N LYS A 648 61.07 -19.45 0.35
CA LYS A 648 62.46 -18.98 0.43
C LYS A 648 62.88 -18.35 -0.88
#